data_AF-A0A3B7MK86-F1
#
_entry.id   AF-A0A3B7MK86-F1
#
_cell.length_a   1.000
_cell.length_b   1.000
_cell.length_c   1.000
_cell.angle_alpha   90.00
_cell.angle_beta   90.00
_cell.angle_gamma   90.00
#
_symmetry.space_group_name_H-M   'P 1'
#
loop_
_entity.id
_entity.type
_entity.pdbx_description
1 polymer ?
#
loop_
_entity_poly.entity_id
_entity_poly.type
_entity_poly.pdbx_seq_one_letter_code
_entity_poly.pdbx_strand_id
1 'polypeptide(L)'
;MQKSADLHIYEAILRPGEQSTGRVTHHYGPSVTIAEVYPDYVPMEPEELEQLKEGLDPVGQRGIAAFQLRQSEEFRKDCANRPHDGVAWNDKTIPGLQTPKRIDHKLYPDYTGTPTSSQMEGSVAVAIIIVSGPDALAFTPEEITTVDAKVQNGLSWLGVQTGTPVSFHFALPRKVELTVPDDPSKPKNDNYWLDPTMEQLGYATALDYVLAIREEMSTDWAYCAFFIKYSMEHFAYAMIGGPYLAMNYDNDGWKPVGIDRVFAHESSHIFGAPDEYDDCSCTKTYGYYHVVNGNCENCAPGGGVLCVMKRNSWEMCAYTPWHLGCIIPATVWNGPIGTYKESSHWLAADIDNDGRDELIQLWGPRWLGMVVYGWSSGRLELMWGGDMKEGSYADAWLTGDIDKDMQAEIIQVWDRDNNLYMIVYGWNGSGMEVSWSGNTNQEPAAIQWLTGYLDEDGKMKIIQLRDIDGQLEIVIYHWDGKGIAVLKAHQFAARNLNECHFIIGDINRDGKEEIIQTWNNNGHLGMVVYHWDGNDISILWSGDFIDETPNAISWLMGDLNDDRLEEIIQLRNNDGQLGIVIYQWNGQAIARLWSNDTINNDANAIQWLIGDVDEDDQMEIIQVQNNGGQLGLVAYGWSGSAITILPWGYHDMGQGSGSDGYLIGDVNGLGYQDIIQPWSSFSSTNMLIYGKVRD
;
A
#
# COMPACT_ATOMS: atom_id res chain seq x y z
N MET A 1 -3.66 20.49 -21.35
CA MET A 1 -2.31 20.98 -20.95
C MET A 1 -2.39 21.34 -19.48
N GLN A 2 -2.12 20.36 -18.62
CA GLN A 2 -2.09 20.48 -17.16
C GLN A 2 -0.66 20.06 -16.81
N LYS A 3 0.15 21.02 -16.36
CA LYS A 3 1.61 20.88 -16.30
C LYS A 3 2.19 21.28 -14.94
N SER A 4 1.44 21.09 -13.86
CA SER A 4 2.00 21.12 -12.51
C SER A 4 1.58 19.87 -11.77
N ALA A 5 2.49 18.89 -11.72
CA ALA A 5 2.43 17.76 -10.81
C ALA A 5 2.89 18.21 -9.41
N ASP A 6 2.30 19.26 -8.85
CA ASP A 6 2.37 19.46 -7.41
C ASP A 6 1.25 18.60 -6.83
N LEU A 7 1.65 17.49 -6.21
CA LEU A 7 0.78 16.47 -5.65
C LEU A 7 -0.38 17.12 -4.87
N HIS A 8 -1.61 16.90 -5.32
CA HIS A 8 -2.80 17.16 -4.52
C HIS A 8 -2.96 16.01 -3.51
N ILE A 9 -2.04 15.90 -2.55
CA ILE A 9 -2.34 15.12 -1.34
C ILE A 9 -3.35 15.98 -0.57
N TYR A 10 -4.56 15.48 -0.41
CA TYR A 10 -5.57 16.12 0.43
C TYR A 10 -5.17 15.89 1.89
N GLU A 11 -4.34 16.78 2.43
CA GLU A 11 -4.00 16.76 3.85
C GLU A 11 -4.69 17.91 4.58
N ALA A 12 -5.00 17.68 5.85
CA ALA A 12 -5.42 18.70 6.78
C ALA A 12 -4.73 18.56 8.14
N ILE A 13 -4.69 19.67 8.88
CA ILE A 13 -4.44 19.61 10.31
C ILE A 13 -5.72 19.08 10.97
N LEU A 14 -5.58 18.02 11.76
CA LEU A 14 -6.68 17.42 12.51
C LEU A 14 -7.02 18.26 13.75
N ARG A 15 -8.30 18.29 14.13
CA ARG A 15 -8.71 18.90 15.39
C ARG A 15 -8.20 18.07 16.58
N PRO A 16 -7.96 18.69 17.74
CA PRO A 16 -7.53 17.93 18.92
C PRO A 16 -8.52 16.81 19.29
N GLY A 17 -8.03 15.56 19.28
CA GLY A 17 -8.83 14.36 19.59
C GLY A 17 -9.61 13.77 18.41
N GLU A 18 -9.50 14.37 17.22
CA GLU A 18 -10.00 13.80 15.97
C GLU A 18 -9.10 12.64 15.51
N GLN A 19 -9.69 11.57 15.00
CA GLN A 19 -8.96 10.46 14.39
C GLN A 19 -8.72 10.78 12.91
N SER A 20 -7.56 10.39 12.38
CA SER A 20 -7.30 10.50 10.95
C SER A 20 -8.21 9.54 10.19
N THR A 21 -8.51 9.90 8.94
CA THR A 21 -9.30 9.09 8.00
C THR A 21 -8.42 8.52 6.89
N GLY A 22 -7.15 8.30 7.23
CA GLY A 22 -6.06 8.06 6.31
C GLY A 22 -4.74 8.24 7.04
N ARG A 23 -3.64 8.16 6.30
CA ARG A 23 -2.31 8.16 6.90
C ARG A 23 -1.97 9.48 7.60
N VAL A 24 -1.43 9.36 8.81
CA VAL A 24 -0.80 10.48 9.51
C VAL A 24 0.60 10.72 8.95
N THR A 25 0.80 11.87 8.29
CA THR A 25 2.07 12.21 7.66
C THR A 25 3.00 12.98 8.58
N HIS A 26 2.49 13.89 9.42
CA HIS A 26 3.35 14.72 10.28
C HIS A 26 2.83 14.91 11.71
N HIS A 27 3.76 14.91 12.66
CA HIS A 27 3.55 15.35 14.02
C HIS A 27 4.45 16.54 14.35
N TYR A 28 3.84 17.64 14.79
CA TYR A 28 4.55 18.83 15.28
C TYR A 28 4.23 19.03 16.76
N GLY A 29 5.17 18.60 17.60
CA GLY A 29 4.94 18.55 19.05
C GLY A 29 3.79 17.61 19.42
N PRO A 30 3.26 17.69 20.65
CA PRO A 30 2.23 16.77 21.13
C PRO A 30 0.82 17.08 20.63
N SER A 31 0.61 18.12 19.82
CA SER A 31 -0.72 18.71 19.61
C SER A 31 -1.08 19.07 18.18
N VAL A 32 -0.14 18.97 17.23
CA VAL A 32 -0.43 19.22 15.81
C VAL A 32 -0.15 17.95 15.03
N THR A 33 -1.21 17.40 14.45
CA THR A 33 -1.16 16.25 13.57
C THR A 33 -1.64 16.68 12.19
N ILE A 34 -0.86 16.39 11.16
CA ILE A 34 -1.25 16.54 9.77
C ILE A 34 -1.45 15.14 9.21
N ALA A 35 -2.60 14.90 8.60
CA ALA A 35 -2.94 13.62 8.02
C ALA A 35 -3.65 13.81 6.68
N GLU A 36 -3.65 12.75 5.88
CA GLU A 36 -4.48 12.63 4.71
C GLU A 36 -5.95 12.57 5.12
N VAL A 37 -6.81 13.26 4.36
CA VAL A 37 -8.24 13.41 4.62
C VAL A 37 -9.03 13.27 3.31
N TYR A 38 -10.29 12.86 3.43
CA TYR A 38 -11.17 12.72 2.27
C TYR A 38 -11.43 14.05 1.55
N PRO A 39 -11.79 14.02 0.25
CA PRO A 39 -12.10 15.24 -0.52
C PRO A 39 -13.26 16.09 0.03
N ASP A 40 -14.18 15.50 0.80
CA ASP A 40 -15.32 16.18 1.44
C ASP A 40 -15.04 16.61 2.88
N TYR A 41 -13.85 16.30 3.42
CA TYR A 41 -13.41 16.78 4.73
C TYR A 41 -13.45 18.31 4.78
N VAL A 42 -14.00 18.84 5.87
CA VAL A 42 -14.08 20.29 6.09
C VAL A 42 -12.87 20.72 6.92
N PRO A 43 -11.83 21.31 6.29
CA PRO A 43 -10.63 21.73 6.99
C PRO A 43 -10.93 22.83 8.00
N MET A 44 -10.07 22.95 9.00
CA MET A 44 -10.11 24.09 9.91
C MET A 44 -9.95 25.39 9.14
N GLU A 45 -10.84 26.34 9.39
CA GLU A 45 -10.75 27.67 8.80
C GLU A 45 -9.51 28.41 9.32
N PRO A 46 -8.96 29.40 8.58
CA PRO A 46 -7.76 30.12 9.01
C PRO A 46 -7.87 30.73 10.43
N GLU A 47 -9.05 31.20 10.81
CA GLU A 47 -9.31 31.73 12.16
C GLU A 47 -9.25 30.65 13.25
N GLU A 48 -9.70 29.43 12.95
CA GLU A 48 -9.63 28.27 13.85
C GLU A 48 -8.16 27.85 14.04
N LEU A 49 -7.38 27.83 12.96
CA LEU A 49 -5.94 27.55 13.01
C LEU A 49 -5.15 28.58 13.83
N GLU A 50 -5.45 29.88 13.69
CA GLU A 50 -4.81 30.92 14.51
C GLU A 50 -5.16 30.78 15.99
N GLN A 51 -6.41 30.44 16.33
CA GLN A 51 -6.81 30.17 17.72
C GLN A 51 -6.09 28.95 18.29
N LEU A 52 -5.98 27.87 17.51
CA LEU A 52 -5.25 26.68 17.91
C LEU A 52 -3.79 27.02 18.22
N LYS A 53 -3.15 27.82 17.35
CA LYS A 53 -1.75 28.23 17.43
C LYS A 53 -1.37 28.99 18.70
N GLU A 54 -2.26 29.80 19.28
CA GLU A 54 -2.00 30.58 20.50
C GLU A 54 -1.65 29.70 21.72
N GLY A 55 -2.15 28.46 21.76
CA GLY A 55 -1.94 27.52 22.86
C GLY A 55 -0.80 26.52 22.66
N LEU A 56 -0.13 26.54 21.51
CA LEU A 56 0.85 25.53 21.13
C LEU A 56 2.28 25.85 21.59
N ASP A 57 3.07 24.80 21.68
CA ASP A 57 4.52 24.90 21.80
C ASP A 57 5.15 25.47 20.51
N PRO A 58 6.43 25.90 20.54
CA PRO A 58 7.07 26.47 19.36
C PRO A 58 7.13 25.54 18.14
N VAL A 59 7.11 24.21 18.33
CA VAL A 59 7.09 23.23 17.24
C VAL A 59 5.73 23.26 16.54
N GLY A 60 4.64 23.14 17.30
CA GLY A 60 3.28 23.19 16.79
C GLY A 60 3.01 24.51 16.07
N GLN A 61 3.49 25.64 16.62
CA GLN A 61 3.34 26.95 15.97
C GLN A 61 4.01 27.02 14.59
N ARG A 62 5.20 26.43 14.43
CA ARG A 62 5.89 26.34 13.14
C ARG A 62 5.18 25.38 12.18
N GLY A 63 4.72 24.24 12.67
CA GLY A 63 3.95 23.27 11.87
C GLY A 63 2.71 23.88 11.24
N ILE A 64 1.93 24.64 12.03
CA ILE A 64 0.76 25.37 11.52
C ILE A 64 1.18 26.46 10.53
N ALA A 65 2.19 27.28 10.85
CA ALA A 65 2.63 28.36 9.96
C ALA A 65 3.13 27.82 8.60
N ALA A 66 3.88 26.71 8.63
CA ALA A 66 4.35 26.00 7.45
C ALA A 66 3.17 25.49 6.60
N PHE A 67 2.20 24.85 7.24
CA PHE A 67 1.01 24.33 6.57
C PHE A 67 0.19 25.46 5.94
N GLN A 68 -0.06 26.55 6.67
CA GLN A 68 -0.77 27.73 6.15
C GLN A 68 -0.06 28.32 4.92
N LEU A 69 1.28 28.43 4.96
CA LEU A 69 2.05 28.90 3.81
C LEU A 69 1.90 27.93 2.62
N ARG A 70 1.97 26.62 2.85
CA ARG A 70 1.80 25.59 1.82
C ARG A 70 0.44 25.67 1.12
N GLN A 71 -0.62 26.02 1.86
CA GLN A 71 -1.97 26.17 1.31
C GLN A 71 -2.18 27.48 0.53
N SER A 72 -1.27 28.45 0.65
CA SER A 72 -1.39 29.74 -0.01
C SER A 72 -1.35 29.64 -1.54
N GLU A 73 -2.02 30.59 -2.21
CA GLU A 73 -1.99 30.68 -3.68
C GLU A 73 -0.58 31.03 -4.19
N GLU A 74 0.18 31.81 -3.41
CA GLU A 74 1.56 32.19 -3.73
C GLU A 74 2.48 30.98 -3.75
N PHE A 75 2.44 30.14 -2.72
CA PHE A 75 3.23 28.91 -2.67
C PHE A 75 2.94 28.00 -3.86
N ARG A 76 1.65 27.79 -4.19
CA ARG A 76 1.24 26.99 -5.35
C ARG A 76 1.72 27.58 -6.67
N LYS A 77 1.65 28.91 -6.84
CA LYS A 77 2.18 29.58 -8.04
C LYS A 77 3.69 29.44 -8.16
N ASP A 78 4.41 29.56 -7.06
CA ASP A 78 5.86 29.42 -7.05
C ASP A 78 6.27 27.99 -7.42
N CYS A 79 5.64 26.99 -6.80
CA CYS A 79 5.87 25.58 -7.13
C CYS A 79 5.56 25.25 -8.59
N ALA A 80 4.46 25.77 -9.14
CA ALA A 80 4.07 25.55 -10.53
C ALA A 80 5.02 26.23 -11.54
N ASN A 81 5.72 27.29 -11.13
CA ASN A 81 6.66 28.04 -11.96
C ASN A 81 8.13 27.80 -11.56
N ARG A 82 8.41 26.70 -10.84
CA ARG A 82 9.75 26.39 -10.35
C ARG A 82 10.77 26.33 -11.49
N PRO A 83 12.00 26.86 -11.30
CA PRO A 83 13.03 26.81 -12.31
C PRO A 83 13.51 25.37 -12.52
N HIS A 84 13.94 25.07 -13.75
CA HIS A 84 14.63 23.82 -14.08
C HIS A 84 13.83 22.53 -13.79
N ASP A 85 12.51 22.58 -13.86
CA ASP A 85 11.65 21.41 -13.67
C ASP A 85 11.94 20.31 -14.71
N GLY A 86 12.12 19.07 -14.26
CA GLY A 86 12.49 17.90 -15.06
C GLY A 86 13.95 17.84 -15.52
N VAL A 87 14.76 18.85 -15.20
CA VAL A 87 16.19 18.90 -15.58
C VAL A 87 17.00 17.92 -14.70
N ALA A 88 18.05 17.32 -15.26
CA ALA A 88 18.94 16.46 -14.49
C ALA A 88 19.69 17.24 -13.41
N TRP A 89 19.93 16.61 -12.25
CA TRP A 89 20.67 17.23 -11.15
C TRP A 89 22.12 17.58 -11.55
N ASN A 90 22.68 16.83 -12.50
CA ASN A 90 24.04 16.99 -13.03
C ASN A 90 24.11 17.75 -14.37
N ASP A 91 23.10 18.53 -14.74
CA ASP A 91 23.09 19.26 -16.02
C ASP A 91 24.11 20.41 -16.05
N LYS A 92 25.30 20.11 -16.57
CA LYS A 92 26.44 21.05 -16.72
C LYS A 92 26.19 22.16 -17.73
N THR A 93 25.09 22.13 -18.49
CA THR A 93 24.77 23.18 -19.47
C THR A 93 24.14 24.41 -18.81
N ILE A 94 23.67 24.29 -17.57
CA ILE A 94 23.08 25.39 -16.81
C ILE A 94 24.16 26.00 -15.90
N PRO A 95 24.67 27.21 -16.20
CA PRO A 95 25.75 27.79 -15.43
C PRO A 95 25.33 28.05 -13.99
N GLY A 96 26.11 27.51 -13.04
CA GLY A 96 25.86 27.71 -11.62
C GLY A 96 24.96 26.67 -10.96
N LEU A 97 24.54 25.61 -11.67
CA LEU A 97 24.02 24.41 -11.01
C LEU A 97 25.20 23.50 -10.67
N GLN A 98 25.51 23.36 -9.38
CA GLN A 98 26.30 22.24 -8.89
C GLN A 98 25.40 21.03 -8.69
N THR A 99 26.01 19.87 -8.60
CA THR A 99 25.29 18.62 -8.38
C THR A 99 25.21 18.37 -6.87
N PRO A 100 24.02 18.00 -6.33
CA PRO A 100 23.95 17.51 -4.97
C PRO A 100 24.84 16.27 -4.89
N LYS A 101 25.50 16.11 -3.75
CA LYS A 101 26.52 15.06 -3.64
C LYS A 101 26.26 14.24 -2.41
N ARG A 102 26.14 12.93 -2.63
CA ARG A 102 26.29 11.95 -1.58
C ARG A 102 27.69 11.94 -0.98
N ILE A 103 27.79 11.94 0.34
CA ILE A 103 29.06 11.69 1.06
C ILE A 103 29.11 10.22 1.51
N ASP A 104 29.89 9.40 0.81
CA ASP A 104 30.13 7.99 1.14
C ASP A 104 31.16 7.87 2.27
N HIS A 105 30.74 8.19 3.50
CA HIS A 105 31.49 7.70 4.65
C HIS A 105 31.12 6.23 4.83
N LYS A 106 32.13 5.35 4.84
CA LYS A 106 31.99 4.07 5.55
C LYS A 106 31.36 4.43 6.89
N LEU A 107 30.17 3.89 7.18
CA LEU A 107 29.50 3.89 8.49
C LEU A 107 30.53 4.28 9.54
N TYR A 108 30.39 5.46 10.18
CA TYR A 108 31.31 5.99 11.20
C TYR A 108 32.19 4.85 11.73
N PRO A 109 33.47 4.70 11.31
CA PRO A 109 34.16 3.41 11.29
C PRO A 109 34.30 2.69 12.65
N ASP A 110 33.90 3.36 13.73
CA ASP A 110 33.89 2.89 15.11
C ASP A 110 32.49 2.83 15.77
N TYR A 111 31.40 3.20 15.08
CA TYR A 111 30.04 3.11 15.61
C TYR A 111 29.44 1.72 15.36
N THR A 112 29.34 0.93 16.43
CA THR A 112 28.73 -0.41 16.42
C THR A 112 27.33 -0.42 17.05
N GLY A 113 26.73 0.75 17.26
CA GLY A 113 25.38 0.89 17.81
C GLY A 113 24.29 0.73 16.76
N THR A 114 23.03 0.81 17.18
CA THR A 114 21.87 0.76 16.28
C THR A 114 21.91 1.92 15.28
N PRO A 115 21.73 1.67 13.96
CA PRO A 115 21.64 2.74 12.96
C PRO A 115 20.58 3.79 13.31
N THR A 116 20.81 5.03 12.88
CA THR A 116 19.84 6.12 13.06
C THR A 116 18.70 6.06 12.04
N SER A 117 18.95 5.45 10.89
CA SER A 117 17.97 5.20 9.83
C SER A 117 18.32 3.89 9.10
N SER A 118 17.31 3.16 8.64
CA SER A 118 17.47 1.93 7.85
C SER A 118 16.33 1.78 6.84
N GLN A 119 15.08 1.80 7.32
CA GLN A 119 13.87 1.74 6.50
C GLN A 119 13.04 3.00 6.72
N MET A 120 12.38 3.51 5.69
CA MET A 120 11.49 4.67 5.79
C MET A 120 10.06 4.24 6.11
N GLU A 121 9.88 3.55 7.25
CA GLU A 121 8.59 3.12 7.78
C GLU A 121 8.46 3.50 9.26
N GLY A 122 7.24 3.47 9.79
CA GLY A 122 6.96 3.76 11.20
C GLY A 122 7.12 5.25 11.54
N SER A 123 7.83 5.55 12.61
CA SER A 123 8.03 6.91 13.11
C SER A 123 9.46 7.41 12.89
N VAL A 124 9.59 8.59 12.26
CA VAL A 124 10.89 9.20 11.96
C VAL A 124 11.01 10.56 12.64
N ALA A 125 11.92 10.70 13.60
CA ALA A 125 12.23 12.01 14.18
C ALA A 125 13.06 12.86 13.20
N VAL A 126 12.57 14.05 12.87
CA VAL A 126 13.23 15.01 11.98
C VAL A 126 13.53 16.30 12.75
N ALA A 127 14.82 16.58 12.97
CA ALA A 127 15.24 17.83 13.58
C ALA A 127 15.71 18.85 12.53
N ILE A 128 14.91 19.91 12.32
CA ILE A 128 15.30 21.04 11.46
C ILE A 128 16.12 22.05 12.28
N ILE A 129 17.40 22.20 11.94
CA ILE A 129 18.34 23.11 12.60
C ILE A 129 18.66 24.27 11.64
N ILE A 130 18.24 25.48 12.02
CA ILE A 130 18.55 26.70 11.26
C ILE A 130 19.85 27.28 11.79
N VAL A 131 20.93 27.25 11.00
CA VAL A 131 22.22 27.82 11.36
C VAL A 131 22.32 29.24 10.81
N SER A 132 22.06 30.21 11.68
CA SER A 132 22.00 31.62 11.35
C SER A 132 23.32 32.31 11.71
N GLY A 133 23.96 32.92 10.72
CA GLY A 133 25.24 33.62 10.89
C GLY A 133 25.08 35.13 10.99
N PRO A 134 26.20 35.88 11.03
CA PRO A 134 26.17 37.34 11.01
C PRO A 134 25.75 37.91 9.65
N ASP A 135 25.22 39.14 9.66
CA ASP A 135 24.93 39.96 8.48
C ASP A 135 24.07 39.22 7.43
N ALA A 136 24.59 39.00 6.22
CA ALA A 136 23.88 38.35 5.12
C ALA A 136 23.58 36.86 5.36
N LEU A 137 24.22 36.25 6.36
CA LEU A 137 24.05 34.85 6.74
C LEU A 137 22.90 34.67 7.75
N ALA A 138 22.30 35.76 8.22
CA ALA A 138 21.19 35.71 9.14
C ALA A 138 19.92 35.20 8.41
N PHE A 139 19.19 34.30 9.07
CA PHE A 139 17.88 33.87 8.60
C PHE A 139 16.78 34.78 9.14
N THR A 140 15.88 35.22 8.25
CA THR A 140 14.65 35.93 8.63
C THR A 140 13.54 34.95 9.03
N PRO A 141 12.53 35.39 9.80
CA PRO A 141 11.38 34.55 10.14
C PRO A 141 10.64 33.98 8.91
N GLU A 142 10.56 34.74 7.83
CA GLU A 142 9.91 34.32 6.58
C GLU A 142 10.69 33.20 5.89
N GLU A 143 12.02 33.31 5.86
CA GLU A 143 12.89 32.26 5.29
C GLU A 143 12.80 30.97 6.11
N ILE A 144 12.74 31.09 7.44
CA ILE A 144 12.55 29.94 8.35
C ILE A 144 11.20 29.25 8.08
N THR A 145 10.13 30.02 7.94
CA THR A 145 8.80 29.47 7.62
C THR A 145 8.76 28.83 6.23
N THR A 146 9.49 29.42 5.26
CA THR A 146 9.65 28.85 3.91
C THR A 146 10.35 27.51 3.96
N VAL A 147 11.44 27.39 4.74
CA VAL A 147 12.14 26.11 4.96
C VAL A 147 11.17 25.06 5.52
N ASP A 148 10.43 25.38 6.57
CA ASP A 148 9.49 24.42 7.17
C ASP A 148 8.40 23.97 6.20
N ALA A 149 7.79 24.91 5.47
CA ALA A 149 6.74 24.59 4.49
C ALA A 149 7.28 23.70 3.37
N LYS A 150 8.52 23.92 2.94
CA LYS A 150 9.17 23.12 1.88
C LYS A 150 9.57 21.74 2.37
N VAL A 151 10.12 21.63 3.58
CA VAL A 151 10.40 20.33 4.21
C VAL A 151 9.10 19.53 4.40
N GLN A 152 8.06 20.16 4.95
CA GLN A 152 6.74 19.55 5.14
C GLN A 152 6.18 19.03 3.80
N ASN A 153 6.23 19.84 2.73
CA ASN A 153 5.77 19.44 1.41
C ASN A 153 6.58 18.27 0.81
N GLY A 154 7.92 18.33 0.91
CA GLY A 154 8.80 17.27 0.40
C GLY A 154 8.61 15.94 1.12
N LEU A 155 8.46 15.98 2.45
CA LEU A 155 8.23 14.79 3.26
C LEU A 155 6.81 14.22 3.13
N SER A 156 5.77 15.05 2.95
CA SER A 156 4.44 14.55 2.55
C SER A 156 4.53 13.73 1.27
N TRP A 157 5.17 14.28 0.23
CA TRP A 157 5.35 13.57 -1.03
C TRP A 157 6.14 12.28 -0.84
N LEU A 158 7.29 12.36 -0.17
CA LEU A 158 8.17 11.21 0.02
C LEU A 158 7.49 10.10 0.82
N GLY A 159 6.73 10.45 1.86
CA GLY A 159 5.90 9.52 2.61
C GLY A 159 4.97 8.73 1.70
N VAL A 160 4.22 9.39 0.81
CA VAL A 160 3.33 8.70 -0.17
C VAL A 160 4.11 7.72 -1.03
N GLN A 161 5.32 8.08 -1.46
CA GLN A 161 6.12 7.21 -2.33
C GLN A 161 6.62 5.94 -1.62
N THR A 162 6.54 5.88 -0.30
CA THR A 162 7.01 4.69 0.41
C THR A 162 6.08 3.49 0.24
N GLY A 163 4.77 3.69 0.00
CA GLY A 163 3.80 2.58 0.06
C GLY A 163 3.79 1.88 1.42
N THR A 164 4.20 2.57 2.49
CA THR A 164 4.15 2.07 3.86
C THR A 164 3.71 3.21 4.78
N PRO A 165 3.07 2.92 5.92
CA PRO A 165 2.83 3.94 6.92
C PRO A 165 4.14 4.52 7.47
N VAL A 166 4.41 5.79 7.16
CA VAL A 166 5.49 6.57 7.75
C VAL A 166 4.96 7.91 8.25
N SER A 167 5.33 8.27 9.47
CA SER A 167 5.01 9.54 10.10
C SER A 167 6.29 10.28 10.47
N PHE A 168 6.35 11.57 10.14
CA PHE A 168 7.50 12.42 10.45
C PHE A 168 7.23 13.26 11.70
N HIS A 169 8.03 13.06 12.73
CA HIS A 169 7.90 13.70 14.03
C HIS A 169 8.94 14.80 14.17
N PHE A 170 8.50 16.06 14.21
CA PHE A 170 9.40 17.20 14.23
C PHE A 170 9.87 17.50 15.66
N ALA A 171 11.18 17.50 15.86
CA ALA A 171 11.80 17.86 17.13
C ALA A 171 11.80 19.39 17.36
N LEU A 172 12.06 19.80 18.61
CA LEU A 172 12.12 21.21 19.01
C LEU A 172 12.99 22.06 18.07
N PRO A 173 12.49 23.21 17.58
CA PRO A 173 13.24 24.07 16.68
C PRO A 173 14.45 24.64 17.39
N ARG A 174 15.63 24.43 16.82
CA ARG A 174 16.87 25.05 17.29
C ARG A 174 17.42 25.94 16.19
N LYS A 175 17.06 27.22 16.26
CA LYS A 175 17.82 28.26 15.57
C LYS A 175 19.12 28.47 16.36
N VAL A 176 20.24 28.21 15.72
CA VAL A 176 21.56 28.40 16.30
C VAL A 176 22.16 29.67 15.70
N GLU A 177 22.51 30.62 16.55
CA GLU A 177 23.10 31.89 16.14
C GLU A 177 24.63 31.79 16.28
N LEU A 178 25.33 31.79 15.15
CA LEU A 178 26.78 31.78 15.09
C LEU A 178 27.30 33.21 14.91
N THR A 179 28.37 33.54 15.61
CA THR A 179 29.09 34.81 15.40
C THR A 179 30.22 34.69 14.37
N VAL A 180 30.43 33.49 13.82
CA VAL A 180 31.52 33.20 12.89
C VAL A 180 31.10 33.67 11.49
N PRO A 181 31.84 34.59 10.85
CA PRO A 181 31.54 35.01 9.48
C PRO A 181 31.92 33.92 8.48
N ASP A 182 31.26 33.91 7.33
CA ASP A 182 31.69 33.06 6.21
C ASP A 182 33.03 33.55 5.65
N ASP A 183 33.91 32.62 5.28
CA ASP A 183 35.20 32.91 4.67
C ASP A 183 35.29 32.16 3.33
N PRO A 184 34.74 32.74 2.25
CA PRO A 184 34.70 32.10 0.94
C PRO A 184 36.10 31.92 0.31
N SER A 185 37.16 32.44 0.94
CA SER A 185 38.55 32.25 0.50
C SER A 185 39.20 30.97 1.03
N LYS A 186 38.59 30.33 2.03
CA LYS A 186 39.08 29.09 2.63
C LYS A 186 38.44 27.86 1.97
N PRO A 187 39.07 26.67 2.09
CA PRO A 187 38.43 25.42 1.70
C PRO A 187 37.07 25.32 2.39
N LYS A 188 36.03 25.06 1.59
CA LYS A 188 34.67 24.82 2.04
C LYS A 188 34.70 23.58 2.94
N ASN A 189 34.64 23.80 4.25
CA ASN A 189 34.78 22.77 5.27
C ASN A 189 33.63 22.97 6.26
N ASP A 190 32.84 21.93 6.45
CA ASP A 190 31.64 22.02 7.27
C ASP A 190 31.94 22.29 8.74
N ASN A 191 33.14 21.98 9.22
CA ASN A 191 33.59 22.28 10.58
C ASN A 191 33.45 23.77 10.97
N TYR A 192 33.41 24.70 10.02
CA TYR A 192 33.24 26.13 10.32
C TYR A 192 31.88 26.47 10.92
N TRP A 193 30.84 25.75 10.50
CA TRP A 193 29.48 25.98 10.97
C TRP A 193 28.97 24.80 11.79
N LEU A 194 29.36 23.56 11.45
CA LEU A 194 28.90 22.34 12.11
C LEU A 194 29.44 22.22 13.53
N ASP A 195 30.75 22.29 13.75
CA ASP A 195 31.34 22.10 15.09
C ASP A 195 30.83 23.15 16.10
N PRO A 196 30.80 24.47 15.79
CA PRO A 196 30.23 25.47 16.69
C PRO A 196 28.72 25.29 16.88
N THR A 197 28.02 24.78 15.87
CA THR A 197 26.59 24.46 15.99
C THR A 197 26.40 23.32 16.98
N MET A 198 27.12 22.21 16.84
CA MET A 198 27.02 21.08 17.75
C MET A 198 27.42 21.46 19.19
N GLU A 199 28.46 22.29 19.35
CA GLU A 199 28.87 22.82 20.65
C GLU A 199 27.74 23.63 21.31
N GLN A 200 27.09 24.54 20.58
CA GLN A 200 25.95 25.31 21.11
C GLN A 200 24.73 24.42 21.40
N LEU A 201 24.54 23.35 20.64
CA LEU A 201 23.49 22.36 20.90
C LEU A 201 23.79 21.49 22.13
N GLY A 202 25.03 21.49 22.61
CA GLY A 202 25.50 20.72 23.77
C GLY A 202 25.95 19.30 23.44
N TYR A 203 26.26 19.01 22.17
CA TYR A 203 26.62 17.68 21.68
C TYR A 203 28.00 17.69 21.02
N ALA A 204 28.73 16.57 21.11
CA ALA A 204 30.04 16.47 20.48
C ALA A 204 29.92 16.27 18.95
N THR A 205 28.92 15.52 18.50
CA THR A 205 28.69 15.23 17.09
C THR A 205 27.19 15.27 16.74
N ALA A 206 26.88 15.42 15.45
CA ALA A 206 25.50 15.30 14.95
C ALA A 206 24.89 13.93 15.27
N LEU A 207 25.70 12.86 15.28
CA LEU A 207 25.25 11.52 15.68
C LEU A 207 24.74 11.50 17.12
N ASP A 208 25.49 12.08 18.06
CA ASP A 208 25.10 12.13 19.48
C ASP A 208 23.75 12.85 19.65
N TYR A 209 23.56 13.95 18.90
CA TYR A 209 22.31 14.69 18.90
C TYR A 209 21.14 13.87 18.34
N VAL A 210 21.35 13.19 17.22
CA VAL A 210 20.31 12.39 16.54
C VAL A 210 19.89 11.18 17.37
N LEU A 211 20.83 10.55 18.07
CA LEU A 211 20.50 9.47 19.02
C LEU A 211 19.69 9.99 20.21
N ALA A 212 20.01 11.19 20.72
CA ALA A 212 19.27 11.79 21.82
C ALA A 212 17.84 12.17 21.44
N ILE A 213 17.61 12.74 20.25
CA ILE A 213 16.24 13.08 19.80
C ILE A 213 15.41 11.82 19.53
N ARG A 214 16.02 10.74 19.01
CA ARG A 214 15.33 9.46 18.79
C ARG A 214 14.80 8.91 20.11
N GLU A 215 15.63 8.93 21.15
CA GLU A 215 15.24 8.49 22.49
C GLU A 215 14.18 9.42 23.11
N GLU A 216 14.36 10.75 22.99
CA GLU A 216 13.42 11.75 23.53
C GLU A 216 12.02 11.61 22.92
N MET A 217 11.94 11.36 21.61
CA MET A 217 10.68 11.26 20.87
C MET A 217 10.14 9.83 20.77
N SER A 218 10.91 8.83 21.22
CA SER A 218 10.55 7.40 21.12
C SER A 218 10.22 6.96 19.69
N THR A 219 11.02 7.40 18.72
CA THR A 219 10.80 7.08 17.30
C THR A 219 11.67 5.92 16.82
N ASP A 220 11.20 5.24 15.77
CA ASP A 220 11.90 4.12 15.13
C ASP A 220 13.19 4.59 14.48
N TRP A 221 13.17 5.75 13.83
CA TRP A 221 14.31 6.35 13.15
C TRP A 221 14.49 7.82 13.53
N ALA A 222 15.66 8.39 13.24
CA ALA A 222 15.91 9.81 13.43
C ALA A 222 17.01 10.34 12.52
N TYR A 223 16.89 11.60 12.12
CA TYR A 223 17.97 12.37 11.51
C TYR A 223 17.80 13.86 11.76
N CYS A 224 18.85 14.64 11.52
CA CYS A 224 18.76 16.09 11.53
C CYS A 224 19.10 16.70 10.16
N ALA A 225 18.51 17.86 9.90
CA ALA A 225 18.75 18.64 8.70
C ALA A 225 19.26 20.02 9.08
N PHE A 226 20.45 20.39 8.57
CA PHE A 226 21.02 21.71 8.76
C PHE A 226 20.69 22.59 7.56
N PHE A 227 20.02 23.72 7.81
CA PHE A 227 19.82 24.77 6.83
C PHE A 227 20.77 25.92 7.10
N ILE A 228 21.58 26.26 6.11
CA ILE A 228 22.68 27.23 6.26
C ILE A 228 22.68 28.25 5.12
N LYS A 229 23.36 29.39 5.33
CA LYS A 229 23.71 30.36 4.27
C LYS A 229 25.23 30.48 4.04
N TYR A 230 26.01 29.63 4.70
CA TYR A 230 27.46 29.57 4.58
C TYR A 230 27.88 28.92 3.25
N SER A 231 29.09 29.23 2.79
CA SER A 231 29.67 28.62 1.59
C SER A 231 29.87 27.11 1.76
N MET A 232 29.25 26.30 0.90
CA MET A 232 29.36 24.83 0.90
C MET A 232 30.03 24.30 -0.36
N GLU A 233 30.69 23.13 -0.29
CA GLU A 233 31.26 22.44 -1.48
C GLU A 233 30.16 22.03 -2.45
N HIS A 234 29.04 21.55 -1.90
CA HIS A 234 27.81 21.19 -2.61
C HIS A 234 26.65 21.93 -1.97
N PHE A 235 25.67 22.34 -2.76
CA PHE A 235 24.54 23.13 -2.24
C PHE A 235 23.60 22.33 -1.35
N ALA A 236 23.59 21.01 -1.50
CA ALA A 236 22.93 20.05 -0.63
C ALA A 236 23.73 18.72 -0.63
N TYR A 237 23.69 18.04 0.50
CA TYR A 237 24.20 16.68 0.64
C TYR A 237 23.61 15.96 1.85
N ALA A 238 23.64 14.63 1.80
CA ALA A 238 23.28 13.76 2.91
C ALA A 238 24.35 12.69 3.18
N MET A 239 24.41 12.27 4.45
CA MET A 239 25.16 11.10 4.89
C MET A 239 24.30 9.84 4.69
N ILE A 240 24.78 8.87 3.92
CA ILE A 240 24.02 7.62 3.71
C ILE A 240 23.85 6.85 5.01
N GLY A 241 22.61 6.49 5.34
CA GLY A 241 22.28 5.85 6.62
C GLY A 241 22.24 6.84 7.80
N GLY A 242 22.23 8.14 7.52
CA GLY A 242 22.27 9.21 8.51
C GLY A 242 23.69 9.54 9.00
N PRO A 243 23.83 10.39 10.04
CA PRO A 243 22.74 10.90 10.88
C PRO A 243 22.16 12.24 10.39
N TYR A 244 22.75 12.89 9.37
CA TYR A 244 22.31 14.22 8.96
C TYR A 244 22.40 14.48 7.46
N LEU A 245 21.66 15.50 7.04
CA LEU A 245 21.81 16.19 5.76
C LEU A 245 22.04 17.68 5.99
N ALA A 246 22.68 18.34 5.03
CA ALA A 246 22.93 19.78 5.06
C ALA A 246 22.51 20.41 3.74
N MET A 247 21.89 21.60 3.82
CA MET A 247 21.36 22.29 2.66
C MET A 247 21.58 23.81 2.77
N ASN A 248 22.04 24.41 1.68
CA ASN A 248 22.10 25.86 1.55
C ASN A 248 20.73 26.42 1.16
N TYR A 249 20.27 27.47 1.84
CA TYR A 249 18.98 28.10 1.58
C TYR A 249 18.79 28.58 0.14
N ASP A 250 19.85 29.12 -0.49
CA ASP A 250 19.78 29.64 -1.85
C ASP A 250 19.60 28.53 -2.91
N ASN A 251 19.95 27.29 -2.54
CA ASN A 251 19.74 26.09 -3.34
C ASN A 251 20.34 26.20 -4.77
N ASP A 252 21.51 26.84 -4.88
CA ASP A 252 22.39 26.92 -6.06
C ASP A 252 21.70 26.95 -7.43
N GLY A 253 20.76 27.89 -7.62
CA GLY A 253 20.03 28.09 -8.88
C GLY A 253 18.65 27.42 -8.96
N TRP A 254 18.40 26.37 -8.16
CA TRP A 254 17.08 25.79 -7.95
C TRP A 254 16.15 26.68 -7.12
N LYS A 255 16.73 27.66 -6.39
CA LYS A 255 16.05 28.64 -5.53
C LYS A 255 15.36 28.00 -4.29
N PRO A 256 14.96 28.80 -3.29
CA PRO A 256 14.22 28.29 -2.14
C PRO A 256 12.94 27.52 -2.51
N VAL A 257 12.34 27.82 -3.68
CA VAL A 257 11.17 27.10 -4.18
C VAL A 257 11.43 25.61 -4.42
N GLY A 258 12.66 25.22 -4.76
CA GLY A 258 13.06 23.83 -5.00
C GLY A 258 13.54 23.08 -3.75
N ILE A 259 13.47 23.69 -2.56
CA ILE A 259 13.90 23.04 -1.30
C ILE A 259 13.11 21.75 -1.07
N ASP A 260 11.81 21.72 -1.39
CA ASP A 260 10.96 20.56 -1.17
C ASP A 260 11.48 19.29 -1.85
N ARG A 261 11.81 19.41 -3.14
CA ARG A 261 12.24 18.27 -3.94
C ARG A 261 13.67 17.84 -3.65
N VAL A 262 14.58 18.80 -3.45
CA VAL A 262 15.95 18.50 -3.04
C VAL A 262 15.96 17.87 -1.65
N PHE A 263 15.13 18.35 -0.71
CA PHE A 263 15.04 17.76 0.61
C PHE A 263 14.51 16.32 0.57
N ALA A 264 13.53 16.03 -0.29
CA ALA A 264 13.05 14.66 -0.52
C ALA A 264 14.15 13.74 -1.11
N HIS A 265 14.94 14.27 -2.06
CA HIS A 265 16.11 13.59 -2.61
C HIS A 265 17.16 13.28 -1.52
N GLU A 266 17.57 14.29 -0.75
CA GLU A 266 18.58 14.11 0.31
C GLU A 266 18.07 13.24 1.46
N SER A 267 16.78 13.31 1.78
CA SER A 267 16.16 12.42 2.77
C SER A 267 16.16 10.96 2.28
N SER A 268 16.04 10.71 0.99
CA SER A 268 16.17 9.35 0.43
C SER A 268 17.57 8.76 0.68
N HIS A 269 18.63 9.56 0.62
CA HIS A 269 19.98 9.12 0.97
C HIS A 269 20.12 8.76 2.46
N ILE A 270 19.44 9.48 3.37
CA ILE A 270 19.41 9.13 4.80
C ILE A 270 18.96 7.67 4.99
N PHE A 271 18.07 7.17 4.13
CA PHE A 271 17.59 5.78 4.15
C PHE A 271 18.30 4.87 3.13
N GLY A 272 19.43 5.29 2.60
CA GLY A 272 20.32 4.41 1.83
C GLY A 272 20.07 4.34 0.33
N ALA A 273 19.15 5.15 -0.21
CA ALA A 273 19.03 5.30 -1.67
C ALA A 273 20.30 5.89 -2.28
N PRO A 274 20.79 5.38 -3.42
CA PRO A 274 21.91 5.94 -4.16
C PRO A 274 21.46 7.02 -5.15
N ASP A 275 22.40 7.86 -5.58
CA ASP A 275 22.23 8.67 -6.79
C ASP A 275 22.12 7.78 -8.02
N GLU A 276 21.21 8.12 -8.92
CA GLU A 276 20.97 7.43 -10.20
C GLU A 276 21.61 8.14 -11.39
N TYR A 277 22.42 9.16 -11.11
CA TYR A 277 23.17 9.97 -12.07
C TYR A 277 24.69 9.99 -11.73
N ASP A 278 25.51 10.57 -12.61
CA ASP A 278 26.97 10.72 -12.46
C ASP A 278 27.72 9.39 -12.26
N ASP A 279 28.23 9.09 -11.06
CA ASP A 279 29.06 7.90 -10.76
C ASP A 279 28.21 6.67 -10.36
N CYS A 280 26.93 6.65 -10.75
CA CYS A 280 25.98 5.57 -10.47
C CYS A 280 26.41 4.23 -11.14
N SER A 281 25.90 3.10 -10.60
CA SER A 281 26.25 1.76 -11.09
C SER A 281 25.16 0.71 -10.87
N CYS A 282 24.79 -0.03 -11.93
CA CYS A 282 23.83 -1.14 -11.88
C CYS A 282 24.39 -2.44 -11.26
N THR A 283 25.63 -2.45 -10.77
CA THR A 283 26.24 -3.64 -10.14
C THR A 283 26.48 -3.50 -8.64
N LYS A 284 26.39 -2.27 -8.12
CA LYS A 284 26.46 -2.00 -6.69
C LYS A 284 25.07 -2.06 -6.08
N THR A 285 24.99 -2.61 -4.88
CA THR A 285 23.77 -2.75 -4.09
C THR A 285 23.69 -1.67 -3.01
N TYR A 286 22.47 -1.23 -2.69
CA TYR A 286 22.20 -0.10 -1.80
C TYR A 286 20.95 -0.35 -0.95
N GLY A 287 20.77 0.51 0.06
CA GLY A 287 19.59 0.50 0.93
C GLY A 287 19.42 -0.76 1.78
N TYR A 288 18.25 -0.85 2.42
CA TYR A 288 17.88 -1.93 3.33
C TYR A 288 17.92 -3.31 2.67
N TYR A 289 17.23 -3.48 1.54
CA TYR A 289 17.15 -4.76 0.83
C TYR A 289 18.38 -5.10 -0.03
N HIS A 290 19.42 -4.27 -0.01
CA HIS A 290 20.64 -4.46 -0.81
C HIS A 290 20.35 -4.69 -2.31
N VAL A 291 19.46 -3.88 -2.88
CA VAL A 291 19.07 -3.96 -4.29
C VAL A 291 20.02 -3.13 -5.15
N VAL A 292 20.27 -3.58 -6.39
CA VAL A 292 21.11 -2.83 -7.34
C VAL A 292 20.49 -1.48 -7.71
N ASN A 293 21.33 -0.50 -8.05
CA ASN A 293 20.83 0.74 -8.66
C ASN A 293 20.48 0.54 -10.14
N GLY A 294 19.34 -0.08 -10.40
CA GLY A 294 18.91 -0.46 -11.75
C GLY A 294 18.36 0.69 -12.61
N ASN A 295 18.08 1.87 -12.04
CA ASN A 295 17.70 3.06 -12.81
C ASN A 295 18.90 3.97 -13.18
N CYS A 296 20.12 3.57 -12.81
CA CYS A 296 21.32 4.32 -13.09
C CYS A 296 21.47 4.70 -14.57
N GLU A 297 21.67 5.99 -14.84
CA GLU A 297 21.70 6.55 -16.19
C GLU A 297 22.83 5.98 -17.08
N ASN A 298 23.89 5.47 -16.47
CA ASN A 298 25.05 4.92 -17.18
C ASN A 298 24.81 3.52 -17.78
N CYS A 299 23.82 2.77 -17.28
CA CYS A 299 23.68 1.35 -17.60
C CYS A 299 22.22 0.88 -17.80
N ALA A 300 21.24 1.59 -17.24
CA ALA A 300 19.83 1.28 -17.46
C ALA A 300 19.48 1.47 -18.95
N PRO A 301 18.63 0.60 -19.54
CA PRO A 301 18.14 0.77 -20.91
C PRO A 301 17.55 2.17 -21.13
N GLY A 302 17.92 2.83 -22.22
CA GLY A 302 17.48 4.21 -22.50
C GLY A 302 18.00 5.27 -21.52
N GLY A 303 18.97 4.91 -20.68
CA GLY A 303 19.47 5.76 -19.59
C GLY A 303 18.54 5.81 -18.38
N GLY A 304 17.58 4.88 -18.24
CA GLY A 304 16.64 4.81 -17.12
C GLY A 304 15.42 5.74 -17.26
N VAL A 305 14.44 5.59 -16.36
CA VAL A 305 13.21 6.39 -16.29
C VAL A 305 13.39 7.65 -15.42
N LEU A 306 12.36 8.49 -15.30
CA LEU A 306 12.37 9.64 -14.39
C LEU A 306 12.32 9.17 -12.93
N CYS A 307 13.06 9.83 -12.07
CA CYS A 307 13.11 9.57 -10.64
C CYS A 307 13.70 10.78 -9.90
N VAL A 308 13.23 11.06 -8.69
CA VAL A 308 13.78 12.07 -7.79
C VAL A 308 15.27 11.81 -7.49
N MET A 309 15.71 10.55 -7.47
CA MET A 309 17.12 10.16 -7.29
C MET A 309 17.98 10.36 -8.55
N LYS A 310 17.36 10.74 -9.66
CA LYS A 310 18.01 10.97 -10.95
C LYS A 310 17.94 12.42 -11.41
N ARG A 311 16.79 13.07 -11.23
CA ARG A 311 16.47 14.38 -11.81
C ARG A 311 15.60 15.21 -10.87
N ASN A 312 15.55 16.52 -11.14
CA ASN A 312 14.65 17.46 -10.50
C ASN A 312 13.21 17.22 -10.96
N SER A 313 12.60 16.12 -10.52
CA SER A 313 11.29 15.65 -10.96
C SER A 313 10.53 14.96 -9.80
N TRP A 314 9.19 14.97 -9.82
CA TRP A 314 8.32 14.40 -8.76
C TRP A 314 7.94 12.93 -9.03
N GLU A 315 8.80 12.21 -9.73
CA GLU A 315 8.62 10.80 -10.08
C GLU A 315 9.50 9.92 -9.18
N MET A 316 9.05 8.70 -8.90
CA MET A 316 9.82 7.67 -8.22
C MET A 316 10.01 6.49 -9.18
N CYS A 317 11.25 6.00 -9.35
CA CYS A 317 11.46 4.78 -10.13
C CYS A 317 11.16 3.55 -9.27
N ALA A 318 11.05 2.39 -9.91
CA ALA A 318 10.77 1.14 -9.20
C ALA A 318 11.93 0.66 -8.28
N TYR A 319 13.15 1.19 -8.40
CA TYR A 319 14.29 0.75 -7.59
C TYR A 319 14.45 1.53 -6.28
N THR A 320 14.14 2.84 -6.28
CA THR A 320 14.36 3.68 -5.09
C THR A 320 13.55 3.21 -3.87
N PRO A 321 12.27 2.80 -3.97
CA PRO A 321 11.52 2.26 -2.83
C PRO A 321 12.23 1.07 -2.13
N TRP A 322 12.80 0.13 -2.90
CA TRP A 322 13.62 -0.95 -2.32
C TRP A 322 14.84 -0.42 -1.56
N HIS A 323 15.43 0.68 -2.02
CA HIS A 323 16.55 1.25 -1.29
C HIS A 323 16.09 1.94 0.00
N LEU A 324 14.94 2.61 -0.02
CA LEU A 324 14.32 3.25 1.14
C LEU A 324 13.80 2.25 2.18
N GLY A 325 13.74 0.96 1.84
CA GLY A 325 13.26 -0.07 2.75
C GLY A 325 11.74 -0.15 2.86
N CYS A 326 11.03 0.38 1.86
CA CYS A 326 9.58 0.26 1.69
C CYS A 326 9.14 -1.21 1.66
N ILE A 327 7.97 -1.53 2.22
CA ILE A 327 7.38 -2.85 2.11
C ILE A 327 7.00 -3.06 0.65
N ILE A 328 7.51 -4.16 0.13
CA ILE A 328 7.13 -4.75 -1.14
C ILE A 328 6.91 -6.21 -0.79
N PRO A 329 5.98 -6.94 -1.43
CA PRO A 329 5.92 -8.39 -1.29
C PRO A 329 7.27 -9.01 -1.68
N ALA A 330 8.14 -9.21 -0.69
CA ALA A 330 9.41 -9.89 -0.87
C ALA A 330 9.12 -11.37 -0.74
N THR A 331 9.98 -12.22 -1.31
CA THR A 331 9.87 -13.65 -1.06
C THR A 331 10.15 -13.93 0.42
N VAL A 332 9.10 -14.02 1.23
CA VAL A 332 9.18 -14.40 2.66
C VAL A 332 9.45 -15.88 2.80
N TRP A 333 9.00 -16.67 1.82
CA TRP A 333 9.25 -18.10 1.81
C TRP A 333 9.33 -18.66 0.38
N ASN A 334 10.30 -19.56 0.18
CA ASN A 334 10.44 -20.34 -1.04
C ASN A 334 10.96 -21.73 -0.69
N GLY A 335 10.20 -22.76 -1.02
CA GLY A 335 10.67 -24.11 -0.84
C GLY A 335 9.72 -25.20 -1.29
N PRO A 336 10.19 -26.46 -1.27
CA PRO A 336 9.33 -27.62 -1.42
C PRO A 336 8.50 -27.82 -0.15
N ILE A 337 7.18 -28.03 -0.31
CA ILE A 337 6.26 -28.29 0.81
C ILE A 337 5.83 -29.75 0.89
N GLY A 338 6.02 -30.55 -0.17
CA GLY A 338 5.67 -31.96 -0.12
C GLY A 338 5.93 -32.76 -1.40
N THR A 339 5.59 -34.04 -1.33
CA THR A 339 5.67 -35.00 -2.46
C THR A 339 4.31 -35.31 -3.09
N TYR A 340 3.23 -34.71 -2.57
CA TYR A 340 1.85 -34.93 -3.02
C TYR A 340 1.64 -34.23 -4.35
N LYS A 341 1.22 -34.98 -5.37
CA LYS A 341 1.23 -34.53 -6.77
C LYS A 341 -0.16 -34.09 -7.20
N GLU A 342 -0.19 -33.16 -8.15
CA GLU A 342 -1.38 -32.77 -8.92
C GLU A 342 -2.50 -32.26 -8.01
N SER A 343 -2.36 -31.01 -7.58
CA SER A 343 -3.44 -30.29 -6.94
C SER A 343 -4.62 -30.16 -7.90
N SER A 344 -5.83 -30.42 -7.41
CA SER A 344 -7.06 -30.05 -8.11
C SER A 344 -7.45 -28.62 -7.79
N HIS A 345 -7.22 -28.17 -6.56
CA HIS A 345 -7.52 -26.84 -6.06
C HIS A 345 -6.60 -26.50 -4.88
N TRP A 346 -6.42 -25.20 -4.65
CA TRP A 346 -5.82 -24.65 -3.44
C TRP A 346 -6.80 -23.70 -2.77
N LEU A 347 -6.75 -23.66 -1.44
CA LEU A 347 -7.55 -22.76 -0.61
C LEU A 347 -6.63 -22.12 0.43
N ALA A 348 -7.02 -20.93 0.92
CA ALA A 348 -6.43 -20.24 2.06
C ALA A 348 -7.55 -19.88 3.04
N ALA A 349 -7.40 -20.24 4.31
CA ALA A 349 -8.31 -19.86 5.39
C ALA A 349 -7.71 -20.22 6.75
N ASP A 350 -7.99 -19.43 7.78
CA ASP A 350 -7.69 -19.76 9.19
C ASP A 350 -8.60 -20.90 9.67
N ILE A 351 -8.10 -22.14 9.62
CA ILE A 351 -8.90 -23.34 9.97
C ILE A 351 -8.67 -23.79 11.41
N ASP A 352 -7.67 -23.26 12.11
CA ASP A 352 -7.33 -23.66 13.47
C ASP A 352 -7.38 -22.53 14.52
N ASN A 353 -7.81 -21.33 14.08
CA ASN A 353 -8.02 -20.12 14.87
C ASN A 353 -6.74 -19.64 15.56
N ASP A 354 -5.62 -19.68 14.84
CA ASP A 354 -4.36 -19.09 15.29
C ASP A 354 -4.15 -17.64 14.76
N GLY A 355 -5.10 -17.15 13.95
CA GLY A 355 -5.05 -15.83 13.32
C GLY A 355 -4.24 -15.81 12.03
N ARG A 356 -3.92 -16.97 11.45
CA ARG A 356 -3.23 -17.10 10.16
C ARG A 356 -4.02 -17.97 9.23
N ASP A 357 -3.94 -17.69 7.94
CA ASP A 357 -4.51 -18.55 6.93
C ASP A 357 -3.62 -19.78 6.70
N GLU A 358 -4.18 -20.96 6.94
CA GLU A 358 -3.61 -22.21 6.45
C GLU A 358 -3.75 -22.30 4.93
N LEU A 359 -2.75 -22.92 4.29
CA LEU A 359 -2.82 -23.29 2.89
C LEU A 359 -3.27 -24.75 2.76
N ILE A 360 -4.37 -24.97 2.04
CA ILE A 360 -4.96 -26.30 1.87
C ILE A 360 -4.82 -26.77 0.42
N GLN A 361 -4.11 -27.88 0.25
CA GLN A 361 -3.98 -28.58 -1.03
C GLN A 361 -5.04 -29.68 -1.14
N LEU A 362 -5.94 -29.53 -2.10
CA LEU A 362 -6.89 -30.58 -2.48
C LEU A 362 -6.32 -31.36 -3.66
N TRP A 363 -6.29 -32.69 -3.58
CA TRP A 363 -5.65 -33.51 -4.61
C TRP A 363 -6.35 -34.85 -4.81
N GLY A 364 -6.00 -35.51 -5.91
CA GLY A 364 -6.42 -36.86 -6.23
C GLY A 364 -7.48 -36.91 -7.33
N PRO A 365 -7.31 -37.74 -8.37
CA PRO A 365 -8.21 -37.76 -9.53
C PRO A 365 -9.52 -38.54 -9.30
N ARG A 366 -9.70 -39.15 -8.12
CA ARG A 366 -10.87 -39.98 -7.80
C ARG A 366 -11.26 -39.93 -6.34
N TRP A 367 -10.29 -40.02 -5.44
CA TRP A 367 -10.47 -39.93 -4.01
C TRP A 367 -9.86 -38.62 -3.54
N LEU A 368 -10.56 -37.93 -2.66
CA LEU A 368 -10.13 -36.66 -2.11
C LEU A 368 -9.01 -36.88 -1.08
N GLY A 369 -7.80 -36.50 -1.47
CA GLY A 369 -6.74 -36.22 -0.53
C GLY A 369 -6.73 -34.75 -0.15
N MET A 370 -6.39 -34.45 1.10
CA MET A 370 -6.27 -33.09 1.61
C MET A 370 -4.96 -32.98 2.39
N VAL A 371 -4.26 -31.87 2.21
CA VAL A 371 -3.02 -31.54 2.94
C VAL A 371 -3.15 -30.11 3.44
N VAL A 372 -2.87 -29.92 4.72
CA VAL A 372 -2.90 -28.63 5.41
C VAL A 372 -1.48 -28.22 5.75
N TYR A 373 -1.11 -27.01 5.35
CA TYR A 373 0.15 -26.38 5.67
C TYR A 373 -0.12 -25.09 6.46
N GLY A 374 0.62 -24.88 7.54
CA GLY A 374 0.51 -23.68 8.35
C GLY A 374 1.87 -23.06 8.62
N TRP A 375 1.86 -21.80 9.04
CA TRP A 375 3.09 -21.05 9.25
C TRP A 375 3.65 -21.26 10.66
N SER A 376 4.90 -21.72 10.73
CA SER A 376 5.58 -21.99 11.99
C SER A 376 7.08 -21.71 11.86
N SER A 377 7.65 -21.03 12.86
CA SER A 377 9.09 -20.77 12.94
C SER A 377 9.67 -20.08 11.69
N GLY A 378 8.91 -19.13 11.12
CA GLY A 378 9.33 -18.34 9.95
C GLY A 378 9.30 -19.11 8.63
N ARG A 379 8.52 -20.18 8.54
CA ARG A 379 8.35 -20.97 7.32
C ARG A 379 7.01 -21.68 7.29
N LEU A 380 6.59 -22.07 6.10
CA LEU A 380 5.45 -22.97 5.94
C LEU A 380 5.85 -24.42 6.30
N GLU A 381 5.05 -25.07 7.14
CA GLU A 381 5.25 -26.44 7.60
C GLU A 381 4.01 -27.31 7.34
N LEU A 382 4.22 -28.60 7.09
CA LEU A 382 3.13 -29.57 7.01
C LEU A 382 2.51 -29.78 8.39
N MET A 383 1.24 -29.39 8.55
CA MET A 383 0.47 -29.67 9.77
C MET A 383 -0.18 -31.05 9.70
N TRP A 384 -0.82 -31.35 8.57
CA TRP A 384 -1.57 -32.59 8.40
C TRP A 384 -1.73 -32.99 6.93
N GLY A 385 -1.83 -34.29 6.67
CA GLY A 385 -2.19 -34.80 5.36
C GLY A 385 -2.86 -36.16 5.42
N GLY A 386 -3.94 -36.34 4.67
CA GLY A 386 -4.74 -37.55 4.71
C GLY A 386 -5.68 -37.73 3.53
N ASP A 387 -6.27 -38.93 3.47
CA ASP A 387 -7.36 -39.28 2.55
C ASP A 387 -8.69 -39.06 3.27
N MET A 388 -9.55 -38.21 2.71
CA MET A 388 -10.85 -37.88 3.29
C MET A 388 -11.88 -39.00 3.11
N LYS A 389 -11.55 -40.04 2.33
CA LYS A 389 -12.41 -41.19 1.98
C LYS A 389 -13.67 -40.79 1.22
N GLU A 390 -13.66 -39.61 0.63
CA GLU A 390 -14.71 -39.06 -0.21
C GLU A 390 -14.23 -38.93 -1.66
N GLY A 391 -15.16 -38.72 -2.59
CA GLY A 391 -14.82 -38.41 -3.97
C GLY A 391 -14.18 -37.03 -4.09
N SER A 392 -13.21 -36.85 -4.99
CA SER A 392 -12.54 -35.55 -5.18
C SER A 392 -13.27 -34.57 -6.10
N TYR A 393 -14.34 -35.01 -6.76
CA TYR A 393 -15.16 -34.13 -7.61
C TYR A 393 -15.95 -33.14 -6.76
N ALA A 394 -15.94 -31.87 -7.15
CA ALA A 394 -16.74 -30.82 -6.58
C ALA A 394 -17.22 -29.87 -7.68
N ASP A 395 -18.45 -29.40 -7.57
CA ASP A 395 -18.96 -28.28 -8.37
C ASP A 395 -18.45 -26.93 -7.85
N ALA A 396 -18.14 -26.86 -6.55
CA ALA A 396 -17.47 -25.72 -5.92
C ALA A 396 -16.73 -26.14 -4.64
N TRP A 397 -15.66 -25.41 -4.34
CA TRP A 397 -14.98 -25.42 -3.04
C TRP A 397 -15.14 -24.05 -2.41
N LEU A 398 -15.57 -24.02 -1.16
CA LEU A 398 -15.78 -22.79 -0.39
C LEU A 398 -15.08 -22.91 0.97
N THR A 399 -14.77 -21.78 1.59
CA THR A 399 -14.17 -21.73 2.92
C THR A 399 -14.86 -20.68 3.81
N GLY A 400 -14.82 -20.93 5.11
CA GLY A 400 -15.08 -19.94 6.15
C GLY A 400 -15.91 -20.45 7.32
N ASP A 401 -16.05 -19.61 8.35
CA ASP A 401 -16.65 -19.97 9.64
C ASP A 401 -18.19 -20.01 9.54
N ILE A 402 -18.72 -21.19 9.22
CA ILE A 402 -20.16 -21.37 9.01
C ILE A 402 -20.91 -21.66 10.31
N ASP A 403 -20.21 -22.06 11.38
CA ASP A 403 -20.83 -22.48 12.63
C ASP A 403 -20.59 -21.55 13.84
N LYS A 404 -19.71 -20.56 13.68
CA LYS A 404 -19.28 -19.53 14.62
C LYS A 404 -18.39 -20.06 15.74
N ASP A 405 -17.42 -20.90 15.40
CA ASP A 405 -16.41 -21.35 16.35
C ASP A 405 -15.04 -20.65 16.17
N MET A 406 -14.98 -19.68 15.24
CA MET A 406 -13.78 -18.93 14.80
C MET A 406 -12.78 -19.75 14.00
N GLN A 407 -13.10 -20.99 13.62
CA GLN A 407 -12.34 -21.76 12.65
C GLN A 407 -13.09 -21.76 11.32
N ALA A 408 -12.37 -21.64 10.22
CA ALA A 408 -12.95 -21.79 8.90
C ALA A 408 -13.18 -23.27 8.56
N GLU A 409 -14.38 -23.60 8.10
CA GLU A 409 -14.66 -24.89 7.48
C GLU A 409 -14.27 -24.89 6.00
N ILE A 410 -14.04 -26.08 5.46
CA ILE A 410 -13.96 -26.31 4.02
C ILE A 410 -15.25 -26.99 3.57
N ILE A 411 -15.93 -26.41 2.57
CA ILE A 411 -17.17 -26.94 2.03
C ILE A 411 -16.95 -27.47 0.62
N GLN A 412 -17.23 -28.76 0.43
CA GLN A 412 -17.32 -29.40 -0.87
C GLN A 412 -18.77 -29.42 -1.34
N VAL A 413 -19.05 -28.76 -2.45
CA VAL A 413 -20.33 -28.82 -3.13
C VAL A 413 -20.28 -29.84 -4.26
N TRP A 414 -21.29 -30.70 -4.39
CA TRP A 414 -21.33 -31.69 -5.49
C TRP A 414 -22.75 -32.16 -5.84
N ASP A 415 -22.94 -32.45 -7.13
CA ASP A 415 -24.12 -33.09 -7.69
C ASP A 415 -24.05 -34.62 -7.57
N ARG A 416 -25.12 -35.21 -7.03
CA ARG A 416 -25.42 -36.62 -7.20
C ARG A 416 -26.86 -36.81 -7.69
N ASP A 417 -26.99 -37.28 -8.93
CA ASP A 417 -28.27 -37.60 -9.57
C ASP A 417 -29.25 -36.39 -9.55
N ASN A 418 -28.76 -35.19 -9.92
CA ASN A 418 -29.48 -33.92 -9.88
C ASN A 418 -29.96 -33.51 -8.48
N ASN A 419 -29.27 -33.95 -7.44
CA ASN A 419 -29.50 -33.50 -6.08
C ASN A 419 -28.22 -32.87 -5.55
N LEU A 420 -28.37 -31.70 -4.94
CA LEU A 420 -27.29 -30.99 -4.29
C LEU A 420 -26.93 -31.68 -2.98
N TYR A 421 -25.69 -32.10 -2.89
CA TYR A 421 -25.07 -32.52 -1.65
C TYR A 421 -23.97 -31.54 -1.26
N MET A 422 -23.67 -31.51 0.02
CA MET A 422 -22.55 -30.77 0.57
C MET A 422 -21.82 -31.63 1.60
N ILE A 423 -20.51 -31.48 1.68
CA ILE A 423 -19.67 -32.04 2.75
C ILE A 423 -18.94 -30.87 3.39
N VAL A 424 -18.98 -30.81 4.71
CA VAL A 424 -18.29 -29.83 5.53
C VAL A 424 -17.15 -30.54 6.24
N TYR A 425 -15.95 -30.02 6.05
CA TYR A 425 -14.75 -30.48 6.72
C TYR A 425 -14.29 -29.43 7.73
N GLY A 426 -14.03 -29.87 8.96
CA GLY A 426 -13.51 -29.01 10.02
C GLY A 426 -12.24 -29.57 10.64
N TRP A 427 -11.51 -28.71 11.34
CA TRP A 427 -10.30 -29.07 12.06
C TRP A 427 -10.64 -29.54 13.48
N ASN A 428 -10.11 -30.70 13.88
CA ASN A 428 -10.34 -31.25 15.23
C ASN A 428 -9.18 -31.01 16.21
N GLY A 429 -8.24 -30.13 15.86
CA GLY A 429 -7.00 -29.87 16.60
C GLY A 429 -5.85 -30.82 16.28
N SER A 430 -6.07 -31.86 15.47
CA SER A 430 -5.01 -32.80 15.04
C SER A 430 -5.05 -33.16 13.56
N GLY A 431 -6.10 -32.76 12.85
CA GLY A 431 -6.34 -33.07 11.46
C GLY A 431 -7.73 -32.68 10.99
N MET A 432 -7.93 -32.77 9.68
CA MET A 432 -9.23 -32.54 9.06
C MET A 432 -10.15 -33.74 9.21
N GLU A 433 -11.42 -33.48 9.51
CA GLU A 433 -12.47 -34.49 9.56
C GLU A 433 -13.77 -34.02 8.89
N VAL A 434 -14.65 -34.96 8.57
CA VAL A 434 -16.00 -34.64 8.07
C VAL A 434 -16.87 -34.24 9.25
N SER A 435 -17.13 -32.95 9.40
CA SER A 435 -18.04 -32.40 10.41
C SER A 435 -19.50 -32.67 10.05
N TRP A 436 -19.82 -32.63 8.76
CA TRP A 436 -21.16 -32.96 8.26
C TRP A 436 -21.15 -33.37 6.79
N SER A 437 -22.09 -34.23 6.40
CA SER A 437 -22.34 -34.58 4.99
C SER A 437 -23.82 -34.86 4.79
N GLY A 438 -24.42 -34.27 3.78
CA GLY A 438 -25.85 -34.45 3.54
C GLY A 438 -26.37 -33.90 2.22
N ASN A 439 -27.60 -34.32 1.90
CA ASN A 439 -28.40 -33.77 0.82
C ASN A 439 -29.14 -32.54 1.33
N THR A 440 -29.09 -31.43 0.61
CA THR A 440 -29.79 -30.20 0.98
C THR A 440 -31.25 -30.16 0.50
N ASN A 441 -31.67 -31.17 -0.27
CA ASN A 441 -32.95 -31.29 -0.98
C ASN A 441 -33.19 -30.14 -1.98
N GLN A 442 -32.10 -29.66 -2.58
CA GLN A 442 -32.11 -28.62 -3.60
C GLN A 442 -31.50 -29.13 -4.90
N GLU A 443 -31.78 -28.45 -6.00
CA GLU A 443 -31.13 -28.74 -7.29
C GLU A 443 -29.68 -28.20 -7.29
N PRO A 444 -28.73 -28.94 -7.89
CA PRO A 444 -27.31 -28.58 -7.83
C PRO A 444 -26.90 -27.48 -8.80
N ALA A 445 -27.69 -27.23 -9.85
CA ALA A 445 -27.39 -26.22 -10.86
C ALA A 445 -27.15 -24.86 -10.20
N ALA A 446 -26.06 -24.19 -10.57
CA ALA A 446 -25.73 -22.86 -10.08
C ALA A 446 -25.03 -22.07 -11.20
N ILE A 447 -25.32 -20.78 -11.26
CA ILE A 447 -24.55 -19.78 -12.01
C ILE A 447 -23.23 -19.54 -11.28
N GLN A 448 -23.29 -19.36 -9.95
CA GLN A 448 -22.15 -19.09 -9.10
C GLN A 448 -22.47 -19.49 -7.64
N TRP A 449 -21.42 -19.84 -6.91
CA TRP A 449 -21.44 -20.06 -5.47
C TRP A 449 -20.67 -18.92 -4.79
N LEU A 450 -21.23 -18.41 -3.70
CA LEU A 450 -20.61 -17.39 -2.85
C LEU A 450 -20.72 -17.80 -1.39
N THR A 451 -19.89 -17.18 -0.57
CA THR A 451 -19.97 -17.24 0.90
C THR A 451 -19.96 -15.83 1.44
N GLY A 452 -20.67 -15.60 2.55
CA GLY A 452 -20.66 -14.27 3.17
C GLY A 452 -21.48 -14.12 4.44
N TYR A 453 -21.21 -13.04 5.17
CA TYR A 453 -21.88 -12.68 6.42
C TYR A 453 -23.11 -11.81 6.15
N LEU A 454 -24.20 -12.45 5.74
CA LEU A 454 -25.43 -11.75 5.35
C LEU A 454 -26.25 -11.19 6.52
N ASP A 455 -26.02 -11.65 7.76
CA ASP A 455 -26.82 -11.27 8.93
C ASP A 455 -25.98 -11.16 10.21
N GLU A 456 -26.61 -10.67 11.29
CA GLU A 456 -25.94 -10.36 12.56
C GLU A 456 -25.68 -11.59 13.44
N ASP A 457 -25.98 -12.81 12.96
CA ASP A 457 -25.76 -14.02 13.78
C ASP A 457 -24.26 -14.37 13.89
N GLY A 458 -23.42 -13.80 13.03
CA GLY A 458 -21.97 -13.99 12.98
C GLY A 458 -21.55 -15.36 12.43
N LYS A 459 -22.42 -16.04 11.70
CA LYS A 459 -22.13 -17.26 10.94
C LYS A 459 -22.10 -16.93 9.47
N MET A 460 -21.09 -17.41 8.78
CA MET A 460 -21.06 -17.34 7.32
C MET A 460 -22.23 -18.12 6.72
N LYS A 461 -22.82 -17.57 5.66
CA LYS A 461 -23.85 -18.20 4.85
C LYS A 461 -23.24 -18.72 3.55
N ILE A 462 -23.78 -19.82 3.04
CA ILE A 462 -23.47 -20.32 1.69
C ILE A 462 -24.58 -19.84 0.77
N ILE A 463 -24.22 -19.31 -0.39
CA ILE A 463 -25.16 -18.67 -1.32
C ILE A 463 -25.07 -19.36 -2.67
N GLN A 464 -26.21 -19.88 -3.13
CA GLN A 464 -26.37 -20.46 -4.45
C GLN A 464 -27.18 -19.52 -5.33
N LEU A 465 -26.59 -19.10 -6.44
CA LEU A 465 -27.23 -18.24 -7.43
C LEU A 465 -27.64 -19.12 -8.61
N ARG A 466 -28.93 -19.15 -8.97
CA ARG A 466 -29.44 -20.06 -10.01
C ARG A 466 -30.32 -19.36 -11.03
N ASP A 467 -30.30 -19.87 -12.26
CA ASP A 467 -31.29 -19.54 -13.28
C ASP A 467 -32.45 -20.55 -13.23
N ILE A 468 -33.64 -20.09 -12.85
CA ILE A 468 -34.88 -20.84 -12.89
C ILE A 468 -35.81 -20.21 -13.93
N ASP A 469 -35.89 -20.82 -15.12
CA ASP A 469 -36.72 -20.35 -16.23
C ASP A 469 -36.49 -18.88 -16.63
N GLY A 470 -35.24 -18.41 -16.58
CA GLY A 470 -34.82 -17.04 -16.88
C GLY A 470 -34.90 -16.08 -15.70
N GLN A 471 -35.27 -16.54 -14.51
CA GLN A 471 -35.33 -15.75 -13.28
C GLN A 471 -34.17 -16.12 -12.35
N LEU A 472 -33.61 -15.11 -11.67
CA LEU A 472 -32.59 -15.36 -10.66
C LEU A 472 -33.24 -15.89 -9.40
N GLU A 473 -32.83 -17.07 -8.95
CA GLU A 473 -33.09 -17.54 -7.61
C GLU A 473 -31.83 -17.42 -6.76
N ILE A 474 -31.95 -16.81 -5.59
CA ILE A 474 -30.90 -16.77 -4.57
C ILE A 474 -31.33 -17.71 -3.45
N VAL A 475 -30.55 -18.77 -3.21
CA VAL A 475 -30.74 -19.70 -2.10
C VAL A 475 -29.63 -19.50 -1.08
N ILE A 476 -30.03 -19.19 0.15
CA ILE A 476 -29.15 -18.97 1.28
C ILE A 476 -29.23 -20.20 2.18
N TYR A 477 -28.07 -20.79 2.46
CA TYR A 477 -27.92 -21.89 3.39
C TYR A 477 -27.18 -21.41 4.65
N HIS A 478 -27.50 -22.05 5.77
CA HIS A 478 -26.87 -21.75 7.06
C HIS A 478 -26.63 -23.03 7.86
N TRP A 479 -25.74 -22.95 8.85
CA TRP A 479 -25.57 -24.00 9.84
C TRP A 479 -26.62 -23.90 10.94
N ASP A 480 -27.52 -24.88 11.01
CA ASP A 480 -28.63 -24.91 11.99
C ASP A 480 -28.24 -25.50 13.36
N GLY A 481 -26.95 -25.81 13.55
CA GLY A 481 -26.40 -26.49 14.73
C GLY A 481 -26.36 -28.02 14.61
N LYS A 482 -26.93 -28.60 13.55
CA LYS A 482 -26.81 -30.03 13.20
C LYS A 482 -26.20 -30.25 11.83
N GLY A 483 -26.26 -29.26 10.96
CA GLY A 483 -25.73 -29.31 9.62
C GLY A 483 -26.17 -28.15 8.75
N ILE A 484 -25.97 -28.29 7.44
CA ILE A 484 -26.43 -27.32 6.45
C ILE A 484 -27.94 -27.45 6.23
N ALA A 485 -28.64 -26.33 6.38
CA ALA A 485 -30.07 -26.18 6.09
C ALA A 485 -30.32 -24.98 5.18
N VAL A 486 -31.40 -25.03 4.40
CA VAL A 486 -31.87 -23.86 3.64
C VAL A 486 -32.46 -22.85 4.60
N LEU A 487 -31.84 -21.67 4.68
CA LEU A 487 -32.38 -20.53 5.42
C LEU A 487 -33.49 -19.86 4.60
N LYS A 488 -33.21 -19.60 3.31
CA LYS A 488 -34.14 -18.91 2.42
C LYS A 488 -33.89 -19.26 0.95
N ALA A 489 -34.96 -19.22 0.15
CA ALA A 489 -34.88 -19.20 -1.31
C ALA A 489 -35.83 -18.11 -1.82
N HIS A 490 -35.33 -17.21 -2.65
CA HIS A 490 -36.12 -16.11 -3.21
C HIS A 490 -35.85 -15.96 -4.70
N GLN A 491 -36.92 -15.81 -5.49
CA GLN A 491 -36.85 -15.59 -6.92
C GLN A 491 -37.08 -14.13 -7.27
N PHE A 492 -36.18 -13.55 -8.06
CA PHE A 492 -36.24 -12.19 -8.56
C PHE A 492 -36.63 -12.17 -10.03
N ALA A 493 -37.26 -11.06 -10.44
CA ALA A 493 -37.61 -10.83 -11.83
C ALA A 493 -36.39 -10.97 -12.76
N ALA A 494 -36.65 -11.48 -13.97
CA ALA A 494 -35.64 -11.78 -14.96
C ALA A 494 -34.75 -10.57 -15.30
N ARG A 495 -33.44 -10.76 -15.22
CA ARG A 495 -32.38 -9.90 -15.76
C ARG A 495 -31.54 -10.72 -16.73
N ASN A 496 -30.57 -10.11 -17.42
CA ASN A 496 -29.67 -10.87 -18.27
C ASN A 496 -28.74 -11.74 -17.40
N LEU A 497 -29.00 -13.05 -17.33
CA LEU A 497 -28.19 -14.01 -16.57
C LEU A 497 -27.07 -14.65 -17.39
N ASN A 498 -27.07 -14.47 -18.72
CA ASN A 498 -26.03 -15.03 -19.60
C ASN A 498 -24.77 -14.17 -19.65
N GLU A 499 -24.90 -12.86 -19.36
CA GLU A 499 -23.80 -11.89 -19.33
C GLU A 499 -23.90 -11.10 -18.03
N CYS A 500 -23.65 -11.79 -16.91
CA CYS A 500 -23.67 -11.23 -15.57
C CYS A 500 -22.51 -11.74 -14.71
N HIS A 501 -22.23 -11.02 -13.63
CA HIS A 501 -21.30 -11.43 -12.59
C HIS A 501 -21.93 -11.16 -11.22
N PHE A 502 -21.53 -11.94 -10.23
CA PHE A 502 -21.88 -11.71 -8.84
C PHE A 502 -20.63 -11.55 -7.98
N ILE A 503 -20.69 -10.57 -7.10
CA ILE A 503 -19.69 -10.28 -6.06
C ILE A 503 -20.45 -10.02 -4.75
N ILE A 504 -19.75 -10.12 -3.62
CA ILE A 504 -20.32 -9.97 -2.29
C ILE A 504 -19.41 -9.11 -1.43
N GLY A 505 -20.02 -8.26 -0.59
CA GLY A 505 -19.28 -7.37 0.29
C GLY A 505 -20.16 -6.35 1.03
N ASP A 506 -19.64 -5.76 2.10
CA ASP A 506 -20.34 -4.74 2.90
C ASP A 506 -20.18 -3.36 2.25
N ILE A 507 -21.07 -3.08 1.30
CA ILE A 507 -21.02 -1.84 0.52
C ILE A 507 -21.67 -0.66 1.24
N ASN A 508 -22.42 -0.90 2.32
CA ASN A 508 -23.25 0.13 2.98
C ASN A 508 -22.85 0.39 4.44
N ARG A 509 -21.90 -0.39 4.95
CA ARG A 509 -21.32 -0.33 6.29
C ARG A 509 -22.34 -0.57 7.39
N ASP A 510 -23.28 -1.49 7.17
CA ASP A 510 -24.18 -1.97 8.23
C ASP A 510 -23.67 -3.24 8.93
N GLY A 511 -22.47 -3.71 8.55
CA GLY A 511 -21.84 -4.92 9.10
C GLY A 511 -22.41 -6.21 8.52
N LYS A 512 -23.15 -6.12 7.41
CA LYS A 512 -23.62 -7.26 6.62
C LYS A 512 -23.11 -7.12 5.21
N GLU A 513 -22.86 -8.25 4.59
CA GLU A 513 -22.47 -8.26 3.19
C GLU A 513 -23.70 -8.32 2.29
N GLU A 514 -23.68 -7.53 1.23
CA GLU A 514 -24.67 -7.55 0.15
C GLU A 514 -24.19 -8.40 -1.01
N ILE A 515 -25.14 -8.97 -1.77
CA ILE A 515 -24.85 -9.62 -3.05
C ILE A 515 -25.08 -8.60 -4.16
N ILE A 516 -24.09 -8.36 -5.00
CA ILE A 516 -24.17 -7.43 -6.12
C ILE A 516 -24.20 -8.24 -7.41
N GLN A 517 -25.21 -8.01 -8.25
CA GLN A 517 -25.24 -8.52 -9.62
C GLN A 517 -24.94 -7.38 -10.59
N THR A 518 -23.98 -7.59 -11.48
CA THR A 518 -23.75 -6.75 -12.66
C THR A 518 -24.31 -7.45 -13.89
N TRP A 519 -24.85 -6.73 -14.88
CA TRP A 519 -25.30 -7.35 -16.13
C TRP A 519 -25.22 -6.43 -17.35
N ASN A 520 -25.17 -7.04 -18.54
CA ASN A 520 -25.33 -6.33 -19.80
C ASN A 520 -26.81 -6.01 -20.08
N ASN A 521 -27.15 -4.73 -19.98
CA ASN A 521 -28.44 -4.16 -20.34
C ASN A 521 -28.38 -3.44 -21.70
N ASN A 522 -28.43 -4.21 -22.79
CA ASN A 522 -28.42 -3.67 -24.17
C ASN A 522 -27.21 -2.76 -24.46
N GLY A 523 -26.03 -3.14 -23.99
CA GLY A 523 -24.78 -2.40 -24.16
C GLY A 523 -24.47 -1.40 -23.05
N HIS A 524 -25.35 -1.28 -22.05
CA HIS A 524 -25.13 -0.50 -20.84
C HIS A 524 -24.93 -1.42 -19.64
N LEU A 525 -24.12 -0.98 -18.68
CA LEU A 525 -23.96 -1.66 -17.40
C LEU A 525 -25.19 -1.41 -16.52
N GLY A 526 -25.84 -2.50 -16.13
CA GLY A 526 -26.80 -2.52 -15.04
C GLY A 526 -26.19 -3.13 -13.79
N MET A 527 -26.59 -2.66 -12.61
CA MET A 527 -26.27 -3.28 -11.33
C MET A 527 -27.46 -3.31 -10.38
N VAL A 528 -27.51 -4.32 -9.54
CA VAL A 528 -28.51 -4.49 -8.48
C VAL A 528 -27.81 -5.01 -7.24
N VAL A 529 -28.20 -4.45 -6.10
CA VAL A 529 -27.71 -4.82 -4.78
C VAL A 529 -28.83 -5.53 -4.05
N TYR A 530 -28.56 -6.76 -3.63
CA TYR A 530 -29.43 -7.57 -2.81
C TYR A 530 -28.91 -7.57 -1.37
N HIS A 531 -29.80 -7.32 -0.41
CA HIS A 531 -29.46 -7.27 1.01
C HIS A 531 -30.42 -8.11 1.83
N TRP A 532 -29.97 -8.56 3.00
CA TRP A 532 -30.83 -9.23 3.97
C TRP A 532 -31.59 -8.21 4.81
N ASP A 533 -32.91 -8.27 4.81
CA ASP A 533 -33.76 -7.34 5.58
C ASP A 533 -34.04 -7.80 7.03
N GLY A 534 -33.44 -8.91 7.44
CA GLY A 534 -33.69 -9.58 8.72
C GLY A 534 -34.64 -10.79 8.62
N ASN A 535 -35.30 -10.99 7.48
CA ASN A 535 -36.24 -12.10 7.26
C ASN A 535 -36.20 -12.69 5.83
N ASP A 536 -35.85 -11.87 4.84
CA ASP A 536 -35.72 -12.26 3.45
C ASP A 536 -34.54 -11.54 2.79
N ILE A 537 -34.16 -12.02 1.61
CA ILE A 537 -33.29 -11.28 0.70
C ILE A 537 -34.17 -10.34 -0.14
N SER A 538 -33.84 -9.06 -0.16
CA SER A 538 -34.56 -8.01 -0.88
C SER A 538 -33.62 -7.15 -1.72
N ILE A 539 -34.18 -6.36 -2.63
CA ILE A 539 -33.40 -5.40 -3.43
C ILE A 539 -33.20 -4.13 -2.60
N LEU A 540 -31.96 -3.82 -2.26
CA LEU A 540 -31.59 -2.56 -1.62
C LEU A 540 -31.61 -1.43 -2.65
N TRP A 541 -31.04 -1.70 -3.82
CA TRP A 541 -30.90 -0.75 -4.90
C TRP A 541 -30.80 -1.44 -6.27
N SER A 542 -31.26 -0.78 -7.32
CA SER A 542 -31.14 -1.26 -8.71
C SER A 542 -30.98 -0.07 -9.65
N GLY A 543 -29.96 -0.12 -10.50
CA GLY A 543 -29.70 0.84 -11.56
C GLY A 543 -29.53 0.13 -12.90
N ASP A 544 -30.39 0.44 -13.86
CA ASP A 544 -30.37 -0.19 -15.19
C ASP A 544 -29.30 0.39 -16.13
N PHE A 545 -28.77 1.57 -15.80
CA PHE A 545 -27.83 2.35 -16.62
C PHE A 545 -26.87 3.15 -15.72
N ILE A 546 -25.64 2.70 -15.57
CA ILE A 546 -24.62 3.35 -14.71
C ILE A 546 -23.52 4.04 -15.54
N ASP A 547 -23.90 4.67 -16.66
CA ASP A 547 -22.99 5.46 -17.53
C ASP A 547 -21.67 4.77 -17.98
N GLU A 548 -21.62 3.44 -17.97
CA GLU A 548 -20.44 2.65 -18.33
C GLU A 548 -20.83 1.44 -19.20
N THR A 549 -19.84 0.86 -19.88
CA THR A 549 -20.04 -0.37 -20.65
C THR A 549 -20.01 -1.58 -19.72
N PRO A 550 -20.80 -2.64 -20.00
CA PRO A 550 -20.88 -3.81 -19.12
C PRO A 550 -19.65 -4.72 -19.20
N ASN A 551 -18.77 -4.51 -20.18
CA ASN A 551 -17.61 -5.37 -20.39
C ASN A 551 -16.57 -5.16 -19.28
N ALA A 552 -16.26 -6.25 -18.58
CA ALA A 552 -15.18 -6.32 -17.60
C ALA A 552 -14.28 -7.51 -17.91
N ILE A 553 -12.98 -7.38 -17.65
CA ILE A 553 -12.03 -8.49 -17.57
C ILE A 553 -12.19 -9.20 -16.23
N SER A 554 -12.42 -8.42 -15.17
CA SER A 554 -12.67 -8.92 -13.82
C SER A 554 -13.52 -7.93 -13.03
N TRP A 555 -14.28 -8.46 -12.08
CA TRP A 555 -14.92 -7.71 -11.01
C TRP A 555 -14.23 -8.07 -9.70
N LEU A 556 -13.86 -7.07 -8.92
CA LEU A 556 -13.29 -7.24 -7.58
C LEU A 556 -14.09 -6.38 -6.59
N MET A 557 -13.90 -6.65 -5.31
CA MET A 557 -14.53 -5.92 -4.22
C MET A 557 -13.56 -5.86 -3.03
N GLY A 558 -13.52 -4.72 -2.36
CA GLY A 558 -12.65 -4.48 -1.21
C GLY A 558 -12.63 -2.99 -0.84
N ASP A 559 -12.21 -2.69 0.38
CA ASP A 559 -12.02 -1.31 0.86
C ASP A 559 -10.71 -0.76 0.28
N LEU A 560 -10.81 0.09 -0.74
CA LEU A 560 -9.64 0.63 -1.44
C LEU A 560 -9.09 1.90 -0.80
N ASN A 561 -9.85 2.54 0.09
CA ASN A 561 -9.57 3.92 0.53
C ASN A 561 -9.66 4.13 2.06
N ASP A 562 -9.77 3.04 2.82
CA ASP A 562 -9.91 2.98 4.29
C ASP A 562 -11.08 3.84 4.80
N ASP A 563 -12.21 3.83 4.08
CA ASP A 563 -13.46 4.43 4.57
C ASP A 563 -14.44 3.41 5.16
N ARG A 564 -14.04 2.14 5.15
CA ARG A 564 -14.77 0.97 5.65
C ARG A 564 -16.06 0.69 4.88
N LEU A 565 -16.18 1.22 3.68
CA LEU A 565 -17.10 0.73 2.67
C LEU A 565 -16.29 -0.10 1.70
N GLU A 566 -16.84 -1.23 1.25
CA GLU A 566 -16.20 -1.96 0.17
C GLU A 566 -16.61 -1.38 -1.19
N GLU A 567 -15.62 -1.07 -2.02
CA GLU A 567 -15.84 -0.58 -3.37
C GLU A 567 -16.07 -1.71 -4.37
N ILE A 568 -16.90 -1.43 -5.38
CA ILE A 568 -17.04 -2.29 -6.56
C ILE A 568 -16.02 -1.88 -7.61
N ILE A 569 -15.22 -2.83 -8.08
CA ILE A 569 -14.09 -2.56 -8.98
C ILE A 569 -14.33 -3.23 -10.32
N GLN A 570 -14.42 -2.43 -11.38
CA GLN A 570 -14.52 -2.90 -12.76
C GLN A 570 -13.18 -2.75 -13.48
N LEU A 571 -12.54 -3.87 -13.79
CA LEU A 571 -11.32 -3.89 -14.63
C LEU A 571 -11.70 -4.08 -16.09
N ARG A 572 -11.15 -3.27 -16.99
CA ARG A 572 -11.55 -3.21 -18.42
C ARG A 572 -10.37 -3.30 -19.37
N ASN A 573 -10.62 -3.90 -20.53
CA ASN A 573 -9.67 -3.94 -21.64
C ASN A 573 -10.07 -2.90 -22.70
N ASN A 574 -9.32 -1.80 -22.76
CA ASN A 574 -9.51 -0.72 -23.72
C ASN A 574 -8.42 -0.82 -24.80
N ASP A 575 -8.66 -1.66 -25.82
CA ASP A 575 -7.73 -1.89 -26.94
C ASP A 575 -6.31 -2.30 -26.49
N GLY A 576 -6.22 -3.14 -25.46
CA GLY A 576 -4.98 -3.62 -24.85
C GLY A 576 -4.54 -2.84 -23.63
N GLN A 577 -5.07 -1.63 -23.42
CA GLN A 577 -4.79 -0.81 -22.24
C GLN A 577 -5.75 -1.15 -21.09
N LEU A 578 -5.23 -1.16 -19.86
CA LEU A 578 -6.03 -1.38 -18.66
C LEU A 578 -6.81 -0.12 -18.33
N GLY A 579 -8.13 -0.24 -18.26
CA GLY A 579 -9.00 0.74 -17.63
C GLY A 579 -9.55 0.22 -16.30
N ILE A 580 -9.78 1.11 -15.34
CA ILE A 580 -10.35 0.79 -14.04
C ILE A 580 -11.49 1.77 -13.77
N VAL A 581 -12.62 1.26 -13.27
CA VAL A 581 -13.74 2.06 -12.74
C VAL A 581 -14.04 1.57 -11.33
N ILE A 582 -14.15 2.51 -10.40
CA ILE A 582 -14.46 2.25 -9.00
C ILE A 582 -15.84 2.83 -8.72
N TYR A 583 -16.71 2.03 -8.14
CA TYR A 583 -18.03 2.45 -7.69
C TYR A 583 -18.16 2.28 -6.19
N GLN A 584 -18.97 3.14 -5.60
CA GLN A 584 -19.18 3.18 -4.17
C GLN A 584 -20.63 3.52 -3.85
N TRP A 585 -21.10 3.10 -2.69
CA TRP A 585 -22.38 3.53 -2.14
C TRP A 585 -22.31 4.96 -1.62
N ASN A 586 -23.15 5.85 -2.15
CA ASN A 586 -23.21 7.26 -1.70
C ASN A 586 -24.24 7.52 -0.58
N GLY A 587 -24.72 6.45 0.07
CA GLY A 587 -25.81 6.51 1.04
C GLY A 587 -27.21 6.28 0.46
N GLN A 588 -27.37 6.32 -0.87
CA GLN A 588 -28.66 6.11 -1.55
C GLN A 588 -28.57 5.21 -2.79
N ALA A 589 -27.43 5.22 -3.47
CA ALA A 589 -27.23 4.53 -4.72
C ALA A 589 -25.75 4.18 -4.92
N ILE A 590 -25.50 3.20 -5.77
CA ILE A 590 -24.17 3.00 -6.35
C ILE A 590 -23.87 4.15 -7.30
N ALA A 591 -22.73 4.81 -7.08
CA ALA A 591 -22.23 5.89 -7.90
C ALA A 591 -20.76 5.63 -8.26
N ARG A 592 -20.31 6.18 -9.39
CA ARG A 592 -18.90 6.12 -9.77
C ARG A 592 -18.08 7.02 -8.85
N LEU A 593 -17.20 6.42 -8.06
CA LEU A 593 -16.22 7.12 -7.24
C LEU A 593 -15.08 7.65 -8.11
N TRP A 594 -14.54 6.80 -8.99
CA TRP A 594 -13.38 7.15 -9.80
C TRP A 594 -13.29 6.32 -11.08
N SER A 595 -12.64 6.83 -12.12
CA SER A 595 -12.26 6.03 -13.29
C SER A 595 -11.03 6.56 -14.03
N ASN A 596 -10.35 5.63 -14.70
CA ASN A 596 -9.32 5.92 -15.69
C ASN A 596 -9.36 4.87 -16.80
N ASP A 597 -9.37 5.30 -18.06
CA ASP A 597 -9.45 4.40 -19.20
C ASP A 597 -8.10 3.76 -19.57
N THR A 598 -6.98 4.31 -19.10
CA THR A 598 -5.63 3.92 -19.53
C THR A 598 -4.61 4.03 -18.39
N ILE A 599 -4.84 3.31 -17.28
CA ILE A 599 -3.89 3.33 -16.14
C ILE A 599 -2.60 2.57 -16.47
N ASN A 600 -2.69 1.48 -17.24
CA ASN A 600 -1.56 0.68 -17.69
C ASN A 600 -1.71 0.36 -19.19
N ASN A 601 -0.59 0.17 -19.89
CA ASN A 601 -0.58 -0.17 -21.32
C ASN A 601 -0.78 -1.67 -21.59
N ASP A 602 -0.97 -2.48 -20.55
CA ASP A 602 -1.29 -3.90 -20.68
C ASP A 602 -2.40 -4.30 -19.70
N ALA A 603 -3.53 -4.73 -20.25
CA ALA A 603 -4.69 -5.22 -19.50
C ALA A 603 -4.67 -6.73 -19.24
N ASN A 604 -3.69 -7.47 -19.79
CA ASN A 604 -3.65 -8.92 -19.63
C ASN A 604 -3.18 -9.30 -18.22
N ALA A 605 -3.84 -10.29 -17.63
CA ALA A 605 -3.44 -10.88 -16.37
C ALA A 605 -3.59 -12.41 -16.46
N ILE A 606 -2.71 -13.12 -15.76
CA ILE A 606 -2.92 -14.53 -15.40
C ILE A 606 -4.10 -14.61 -14.43
N GLN A 607 -4.11 -13.71 -13.44
CA GLN A 607 -5.12 -13.62 -12.41
C GLN A 607 -5.13 -12.19 -11.85
N TRP A 608 -6.31 -11.76 -11.38
CA TRP A 608 -6.48 -10.54 -10.62
C TRP A 608 -6.73 -10.92 -9.16
N LEU A 609 -6.04 -10.27 -8.24
CA LEU A 609 -6.22 -10.44 -6.80
C LEU A 609 -6.53 -9.07 -6.17
N ILE A 610 -7.08 -9.10 -4.97
CA ILE A 610 -7.28 -7.92 -4.12
C ILE A 610 -6.99 -8.27 -2.67
N GLY A 611 -6.30 -7.37 -1.98
CA GLY A 611 -5.96 -7.48 -0.56
C GLY A 611 -4.97 -6.39 -0.17
N ASP A 612 -4.88 -6.09 1.12
CA ASP A 612 -3.88 -5.21 1.69
C ASP A 612 -2.55 -5.95 1.70
N VAL A 613 -1.63 -5.54 0.83
CA VAL A 613 -0.31 -6.17 0.68
C VAL A 613 0.84 -5.24 1.05
N ASP A 614 0.54 -3.99 1.41
CA ASP A 614 1.53 -2.98 1.82
C ASP A 614 1.34 -2.42 3.24
N GLU A 615 0.39 -3.00 3.99
CA GLU A 615 0.11 -2.78 5.41
C GLU A 615 -0.42 -1.37 5.73
N ASP A 616 -1.16 -0.76 4.79
CA ASP A 616 -1.70 0.59 4.95
C ASP A 616 -3.20 0.65 5.27
N ASP A 617 -3.80 -0.52 5.56
CA ASP A 617 -5.23 -0.75 5.83
C ASP A 617 -6.14 -0.49 4.60
N GLN A 618 -5.59 -0.18 3.42
CA GLN A 618 -6.29 -0.18 2.14
C GLN A 618 -5.96 -1.45 1.37
N MET A 619 -6.91 -1.92 0.56
CA MET A 619 -6.67 -3.04 -0.34
C MET A 619 -6.06 -2.57 -1.66
N GLU A 620 -5.08 -3.33 -2.15
CA GLU A 620 -4.50 -3.13 -3.48
C GLU A 620 -5.13 -4.07 -4.50
N ILE A 621 -5.29 -3.57 -5.72
CA ILE A 621 -5.57 -4.42 -6.87
C ILE A 621 -4.25 -4.98 -7.38
N ILE A 622 -4.13 -6.30 -7.50
CA ILE A 622 -2.91 -6.96 -7.98
C ILE A 622 -3.16 -7.63 -9.33
N GLN A 623 -2.40 -7.20 -10.33
CA GLN A 623 -2.30 -7.82 -11.65
C GLN A 623 -1.13 -8.79 -11.68
N VAL A 624 -1.45 -10.08 -11.77
CA VAL A 624 -0.45 -11.13 -11.94
C VAL A 624 -0.15 -11.32 -13.43
N GLN A 625 1.09 -11.16 -13.88
CA GLN A 625 1.47 -11.14 -15.30
C GLN A 625 2.48 -12.23 -15.68
N ASN A 626 2.45 -12.61 -16.96
CA ASN A 626 3.45 -13.49 -17.57
C ASN A 626 4.31 -12.72 -18.58
N ASN A 627 5.51 -12.32 -18.15
CA ASN A 627 6.45 -11.54 -18.96
C ASN A 627 7.49 -12.47 -19.61
N GLY A 628 7.06 -13.23 -20.62
CA GLY A 628 7.97 -14.13 -21.36
C GLY A 628 8.46 -15.33 -20.54
N GLY A 629 7.64 -15.81 -19.61
CA GLY A 629 7.93 -16.91 -18.70
C GLY A 629 8.29 -16.46 -17.28
N GLN A 630 8.54 -15.16 -17.08
CA GLN A 630 8.83 -14.57 -15.77
C GLN A 630 7.55 -14.03 -15.14
N LEU A 631 7.43 -14.15 -13.81
CA LEU A 631 6.33 -13.59 -13.04
C LEU A 631 6.51 -12.08 -12.90
N GLY A 632 5.54 -11.32 -13.41
CA GLY A 632 5.38 -9.90 -13.09
C GLY A 632 4.25 -9.69 -12.10
N LEU A 633 4.45 -8.86 -11.08
CA LEU A 633 3.36 -8.36 -10.24
C LEU A 633 3.23 -6.85 -10.44
N VAL A 634 2.00 -6.41 -10.70
CA VAL A 634 1.66 -4.98 -10.73
C VAL A 634 0.57 -4.69 -9.74
N ALA A 635 0.85 -3.79 -8.81
CA ALA A 635 -0.09 -3.38 -7.78
C ALA A 635 -0.60 -1.98 -8.02
N TYR A 636 -1.87 -1.79 -7.71
CA TYR A 636 -2.56 -0.52 -7.84
C TYR A 636 -3.22 -0.19 -6.52
N GLY A 637 -2.84 0.94 -5.94
CA GLY A 637 -3.36 1.43 -4.66
C GLY A 637 -3.96 2.82 -4.80
N TRP A 638 -4.77 3.20 -3.82
CA TRP A 638 -5.41 4.50 -3.78
C TRP A 638 -4.47 5.56 -3.21
N SER A 639 -4.27 6.65 -3.96
CA SER A 639 -3.37 7.75 -3.56
C SER A 639 -4.11 8.88 -2.82
N GLY A 640 -5.24 8.58 -2.19
CA GLY A 640 -6.16 9.56 -1.58
C GLY A 640 -7.12 10.27 -2.56
N SER A 641 -6.91 10.17 -3.88
CA SER A 641 -7.83 10.76 -4.87
C SER A 641 -7.91 10.03 -6.21
N ALA A 642 -7.07 9.02 -6.41
CA ALA A 642 -7.02 8.22 -7.63
C ALA A 642 -6.36 6.88 -7.36
N ILE A 643 -6.69 5.87 -8.17
CA ILE A 643 -5.89 4.66 -8.25
C ILE A 643 -4.61 4.97 -9.05
N THR A 644 -3.48 4.57 -8.48
CA THR A 644 -2.15 4.73 -9.10
C THR A 644 -1.42 3.41 -9.11
N ILE A 645 -0.48 3.24 -10.06
CA ILE A 645 0.46 2.12 -9.99
C ILE A 645 1.38 2.38 -8.80
N LEU A 646 1.42 1.46 -7.86
CA LEU A 646 2.30 1.60 -6.71
C LEU A 646 3.76 1.52 -7.19
N PRO A 647 4.69 2.29 -6.58
CA PRO A 647 6.08 2.35 -7.03
C PRO A 647 6.77 0.98 -7.09
N TRP A 648 6.33 0.03 -6.27
CA TRP A 648 6.78 -1.36 -6.23
C TRP A 648 5.94 -2.31 -7.10
N GLY A 649 4.83 -1.85 -7.64
CA GLY A 649 3.94 -2.60 -8.53
C GLY A 649 4.48 -2.75 -9.95
N TYR A 650 5.77 -2.86 -10.21
CA TYR A 650 6.25 -3.32 -11.52
C TYR A 650 7.56 -4.07 -11.35
N HIS A 651 7.47 -5.34 -10.95
CA HIS A 651 8.66 -6.15 -10.77
C HIS A 651 8.53 -7.54 -11.36
N ASP A 652 9.59 -7.93 -12.07
CA ASP A 652 9.93 -9.33 -12.28
C ASP A 652 10.34 -9.90 -10.92
N MET A 653 9.56 -10.86 -10.42
CA MET A 653 9.81 -11.50 -9.12
C MET A 653 11.01 -12.45 -9.16
N GLY A 654 11.70 -12.57 -10.30
CA GLY A 654 12.85 -13.44 -10.51
C GLY A 654 12.49 -14.93 -10.59
N GLN A 655 11.19 -15.24 -10.57
CA GLN A 655 10.63 -16.59 -10.62
C GLN A 655 9.80 -16.78 -11.88
N GLY A 656 9.52 -18.04 -12.22
CA GLY A 656 8.62 -18.35 -13.33
C GLY A 656 7.17 -17.99 -13.00
N SER A 657 6.39 -17.58 -14.00
CA SER A 657 4.97 -17.24 -13.83
C SER A 657 4.01 -18.44 -13.71
N GLY A 658 4.54 -19.66 -13.91
CA GLY A 658 3.76 -20.89 -13.79
C GLY A 658 3.27 -21.10 -12.35
N SER A 659 1.98 -21.38 -12.21
CA SER A 659 1.31 -21.60 -10.93
C SER A 659 0.17 -22.60 -11.10
N ASP A 660 -0.13 -23.35 -10.05
CA ASP A 660 -1.33 -24.18 -9.95
C ASP A 660 -2.57 -23.33 -9.55
N GLY A 661 -2.38 -22.04 -9.25
CA GLY A 661 -3.40 -21.04 -8.95
C GLY A 661 -2.88 -20.03 -7.92
N TYR A 662 -3.00 -18.72 -8.17
CA TYR A 662 -2.57 -17.72 -7.19
C TYR A 662 -3.65 -17.54 -6.11
N LEU A 663 -3.22 -17.33 -4.87
CA LEU A 663 -4.08 -17.05 -3.73
C LEU A 663 -3.61 -15.76 -3.04
N ILE A 664 -4.48 -15.22 -2.20
CA ILE A 664 -4.20 -14.11 -1.30
C ILE A 664 -4.75 -14.47 0.09
N GLY A 665 -4.01 -14.16 1.16
CA GLY A 665 -4.39 -14.49 2.55
C GLY A 665 -3.27 -14.20 3.55
N ASP A 666 -3.57 -14.00 4.83
CA ASP A 666 -2.58 -13.70 5.88
C ASP A 666 -1.92 -14.98 6.40
N VAL A 667 -0.97 -15.52 5.63
CA VAL A 667 -0.34 -16.81 5.97
C VAL A 667 0.73 -16.63 7.04
N ASN A 668 1.44 -15.51 7.03
CA ASN A 668 2.53 -15.24 7.97
C ASN A 668 2.06 -14.71 9.34
N GLY A 669 0.80 -14.29 9.45
CA GLY A 669 0.15 -13.79 10.68
C GLY A 669 0.56 -12.38 11.05
N LEU A 670 0.79 -11.52 10.07
CA LEU A 670 1.16 -10.12 10.29
C LEU A 670 -0.04 -9.17 10.27
N GLY A 671 -1.24 -9.67 9.97
CA GLY A 671 -2.49 -8.92 9.88
C GLY A 671 -2.84 -8.46 8.46
N TYR A 672 -2.05 -8.86 7.46
CA TYR A 672 -2.09 -8.37 6.09
C TYR A 672 -1.92 -9.51 5.10
N GLN A 673 -2.40 -9.35 3.87
CA GLN A 673 -2.44 -10.45 2.92
C GLN A 673 -1.10 -10.70 2.22
N ASP A 674 -0.69 -11.96 2.21
CA ASP A 674 0.40 -12.49 1.39
C ASP A 674 -0.10 -12.91 0.01
N ILE A 675 0.73 -12.76 -1.03
CA ILE A 675 0.48 -13.35 -2.36
C ILE A 675 1.14 -14.72 -2.40
N ILE A 676 0.35 -15.74 -2.72
CA ILE A 676 0.77 -17.15 -2.66
C ILE A 676 0.81 -17.75 -4.06
N GLN A 677 1.95 -18.35 -4.41
CA GLN A 677 2.17 -19.03 -5.68
C GLN A 677 2.56 -20.50 -5.43
N PRO A 678 1.60 -21.43 -5.49
CA PRO A 678 1.86 -22.86 -5.52
C PRO A 678 2.24 -23.31 -6.94
N TRP A 679 3.18 -24.25 -7.06
CA TRP A 679 3.38 -24.96 -8.33
C TRP A 679 3.90 -26.37 -8.13
N SER A 680 3.46 -27.26 -9.01
CA SER A 680 3.89 -28.66 -9.02
C SER A 680 5.05 -28.90 -9.99
N SER A 681 6.07 -29.60 -9.54
CA SER A 681 7.17 -30.14 -10.36
C SER A 681 7.09 -31.67 -10.43
N PHE A 682 7.91 -32.30 -11.29
CA PHE A 682 7.93 -33.77 -11.42
C PHE A 682 8.19 -34.53 -10.09
N SER A 683 8.88 -33.90 -9.13
CA SER A 683 9.32 -34.51 -7.87
C SER A 683 8.79 -33.87 -6.59
N SER A 684 8.24 -32.65 -6.64
CA SER A 684 7.75 -31.93 -5.46
C SER A 684 6.66 -30.92 -5.81
N THR A 685 5.80 -30.62 -4.85
CA THR A 685 5.04 -29.36 -4.82
C THR A 685 5.89 -28.33 -4.12
N ASN A 686 5.96 -27.14 -4.71
CA ASN A 686 6.70 -26.01 -4.18
C ASN A 686 5.76 -24.83 -4.00
N MET A 687 6.16 -23.93 -3.12
CA MET A 687 5.40 -22.74 -2.81
C MET A 687 6.33 -21.53 -2.69
N LEU A 688 5.84 -20.39 -3.14
CA LEU A 688 6.43 -19.07 -3.04
C LEU A 688 5.38 -18.23 -2.34
N ILE A 689 5.76 -17.63 -1.22
CA ILE A 689 4.91 -16.68 -0.51
C ILE A 689 5.63 -15.33 -0.62
N TYR A 690 4.90 -14.34 -1.12
CA TYR A 690 5.34 -12.97 -1.24
C TYR A 690 4.59 -12.12 -0.22
N GLY A 691 5.33 -11.42 0.63
CA GLY A 691 4.76 -10.60 1.70
C GLY A 691 5.85 -9.83 2.44
N LYS A 692 5.55 -9.34 3.64
CA LYS A 692 6.52 -8.60 4.46
C LYS A 692 7.48 -9.55 5.19
N VAL A 693 8.77 -9.24 5.14
CA VAL A 693 9.80 -9.88 5.97
C VAL A 693 9.94 -9.05 7.25
N ARG A 694 9.55 -9.57 8.42
CA ARG A 694 9.96 -9.00 9.71
C ARG A 694 11.27 -9.66 10.17
N ASP A 695 12.26 -8.83 10.46
CA ASP A 695 13.56 -9.23 11.04
C ASP A 695 13.47 -9.72 12.49
#